data_AF-A0A1I6KV06-F1
#
_entry.id   AF-A0A1I6KV06-F1
#
_cell.length_a   1.000
_cell.length_b   1.000
_cell.length_c   1.000
_cell.angle_alpha   90.00
_cell.angle_beta   90.00
_cell.angle_gamma   90.00
#
_symmetry.space_group_name_H-M   'P 1'
#
loop_
_entity.id
_entity.type
_entity.pdbx_description
1 polymer ?
#
loop_
_entity_poly.entity_id
_entity_poly.type
_entity_poly.pdbx_seq_one_letter_code
_entity_poly.pdbx_strand_id
1 'polypeptide(L)'
;MTDPSSTTTGAASPRPATRVLELRVHGVNNTTPAALLDLPLESIELAAGDTLGSFWQPTPAALAAMRAPDRIGKRGHVPERIAREAYSWGGMVRTTPNFGGPGAAGKVVGVLARIFYAIILPFSIGNAAQWTRHLSVVPEGEEGWRSWTATVAGRRSRRTAGAARLFGLILTLLFTTTAATLALDVGAAQCAAQASLCGPLEGFFGVFADWTGGRRLALFALAPVAAVIVLWIVSSVSQVRYDVLPGMEGGVGTADSESGSADAVLSQPGFWSNRMTRYLARTHLSAAICLTLLLVGLQASMGWQSQCRGVAFDACFRDGAPPWSFWPALLIVAGSAFGLAAACVLAWRLPTMTIQTEEQVSGNSSNRFSKWLLVGSSVVFGVVLLGLAVLPTPVVPPQRLYGAGMALLVLAIAGAVVAISGFAWRPPVSRNAETAWSGRGPGVFMTISLAVALATSAIVVVTTGDFLNGANGPSALIGAASSSIHISRSFVALGTLIVIGLVVAVLYVLLRVFRRRRDLTARGVLWRTAPTSEPPARGGAKPPTVPDELSVPSGGVLPPSKPTLLRRIVDKRAGAARLHLVEPAVWAVTIAFVCAIVCAIVWTCWSYVTRSDLWGGLTGFWRDVIVAALDVGMFSLAWIGIILVGVLAAGATSGGSRPLGIVWDITCFLPRTGHPFGPPCYAERAVPEIAGRLHHWLSQDDTHRAILAAHSMGAVLSVSALGLLASSADTRRNLHRIALLTFGVQLRPFFGRMLPELLGPDVIGTHSCAAPRFSDADPWAADLAEQQSRERQPLDPSPPAAGSPAAVRPPIGRLTGALLPRDADGVPLPKVRWISLWRLTDYLGYPAFSTAPTGPGWQNHVDRYASELDMSGYMVEVGTHGEYYRVAEYEEAVTQLRDQLEQE
;
A
#
# COMPACT_ATOMS: atom_id res chain seq x y z
N MET A 1 88.52 1.92 7.57
CA MET A 1 87.49 2.75 8.26
C MET A 1 86.21 2.66 7.45
N THR A 2 85.08 2.56 8.16
CA THR A 2 83.68 2.46 7.70
C THR A 2 83.15 1.06 7.40
N ASP A 3 81.99 0.81 8.00
CA ASP A 3 81.34 -0.43 8.45
C ASP A 3 79.95 -0.49 7.77
N PRO A 4 79.43 -1.65 7.29
CA PRO A 4 78.14 -1.69 6.62
C PRO A 4 77.02 -2.05 7.60
N SER A 5 76.13 -1.09 7.87
CA SER A 5 74.95 -1.26 8.71
C SER A 5 73.68 -1.63 7.92
N SER A 6 73.02 -2.67 8.45
CA SER A 6 71.56 -2.86 8.57
C SER A 6 70.66 -2.65 7.34
N THR A 7 70.23 -3.77 6.77
CA THR A 7 68.94 -3.92 6.06
C THR A 7 67.77 -3.65 7.02
N THR A 8 67.13 -2.50 6.85
CA THR A 8 65.84 -2.18 7.49
C THR A 8 64.72 -2.84 6.71
N THR A 9 64.13 -3.90 7.26
CA THR A 9 62.81 -4.40 6.88
C THR A 9 61.81 -3.26 7.02
N GLY A 10 61.24 -2.81 5.89
CA GLY A 10 60.15 -1.84 5.89
C GLY A 10 58.94 -2.42 6.62
N ALA A 11 58.72 -1.98 7.85
CA ALA A 11 57.48 -2.20 8.56
C ALA A 11 56.36 -1.54 7.73
N ALA A 12 55.46 -2.35 7.17
CA ALA A 12 54.23 -1.85 6.57
C ALA A 12 53.53 -0.96 7.61
N SER A 13 53.28 0.30 7.27
CA SER A 13 52.44 1.17 8.11
C SER A 13 51.14 0.44 8.42
N PRO A 14 50.66 0.44 9.68
CA PRO A 14 49.42 -0.24 10.03
C PRO A 14 48.30 0.32 9.16
N ARG A 15 47.59 -0.56 8.44
CA ARG A 15 46.40 -0.17 7.68
C ARG A 15 45.48 0.64 8.60
N PRO A 16 44.97 1.81 8.18
CA PRO A 16 44.01 2.55 8.98
C PRO A 16 42.84 1.63 9.35
N ALA A 17 42.47 1.65 10.62
CA ALA A 17 41.49 0.72 11.17
C ALA A 17 40.11 0.97 10.55
N THR A 18 39.54 -0.07 9.93
CA THR A 18 38.20 -0.07 9.33
C THR A 18 37.15 0.45 10.33
N ARG A 19 36.37 1.45 9.92
CA ARG A 19 35.25 2.00 10.71
C ARG A 19 33.93 1.57 10.08
N VAL A 20 33.01 1.06 10.88
CA VAL A 20 31.75 0.49 10.38
C VAL A 20 30.56 1.29 10.89
N LEU A 21 29.68 1.72 9.99
CA LEU A 21 28.39 2.33 10.33
C LEU A 21 27.31 1.25 10.46
N GLU A 22 26.78 1.02 11.66
CA GLU A 22 25.54 0.27 11.86
C GLU A 22 24.36 1.23 11.77
N LEU A 23 23.70 1.29 10.62
CA LEU A 23 22.51 2.12 10.40
C LEU A 23 21.24 1.29 10.65
N ARG A 24 20.56 1.54 11.77
CA ARG A 24 19.31 0.88 12.13
C ARG A 24 18.11 1.57 11.50
N VAL A 25 17.23 0.81 10.84
CA VAL A 25 16.00 1.29 10.21
C VAL A 25 14.81 0.54 10.79
N HIS A 26 13.87 1.26 11.41
CA HIS A 26 12.71 0.64 12.05
C HIS A 26 11.60 0.27 11.06
N GLY A 27 10.69 -0.62 11.48
CA GLY A 27 9.44 -0.94 10.79
C GLY A 27 8.30 0.02 11.12
N VAL A 28 7.07 -0.33 10.74
CA VAL A 28 5.93 0.62 10.71
C VAL A 28 5.43 1.07 12.08
N ASN A 29 5.73 0.31 13.14
CA ASN A 29 5.24 0.58 14.50
C ASN A 29 5.75 1.89 15.11
N ASN A 30 6.38 2.79 14.33
CA ASN A 30 6.83 4.11 14.75
C ASN A 30 7.73 4.00 15.99
N THR A 31 8.61 2.99 15.98
CA THR A 31 9.63 2.78 17.01
C THR A 31 10.42 4.08 17.14
N THR A 32 10.47 4.62 18.36
CA THR A 32 11.20 5.87 18.60
C THR A 32 12.70 5.66 18.33
N PRO A 33 13.44 6.71 17.95
CA PRO A 33 14.90 6.61 17.81
C PRO A 33 15.57 6.03 19.07
N ALA A 34 15.12 6.47 20.24
CA ALA A 34 15.53 5.95 21.54
C ALA A 34 15.31 4.44 21.67
N ALA A 35 14.12 3.94 21.33
CA ALA A 35 13.83 2.51 21.36
C ALA A 35 14.64 1.71 20.33
N LEU A 36 14.94 2.28 19.16
CA LEU A 36 15.72 1.65 18.10
C LEU A 36 17.22 1.55 18.44
N LEU A 37 17.76 2.58 19.10
CA LEU A 37 19.11 2.60 19.67
C LEU A 37 19.20 1.86 21.01
N ASP A 38 18.05 1.55 21.60
CA ASP A 38 17.93 0.92 22.92
C ASP A 38 18.52 1.76 24.06
N LEU A 39 18.31 3.08 23.97
CA LEU A 39 18.82 4.09 24.89
C LEU A 39 17.69 5.01 25.38
N PRO A 40 17.82 5.63 26.56
CA PRO A 40 16.88 6.66 27.00
C PRO A 40 17.02 7.94 26.15
N LEU A 41 16.00 8.79 26.17
CA LEU A 41 15.89 9.95 25.28
C LEU A 41 17.02 10.98 25.49
N GLU A 42 17.50 11.13 26.72
CA GLU A 42 18.61 12.01 27.10
C GLU A 42 19.98 11.52 26.64
N SER A 43 20.08 10.24 26.22
CA SER A 43 21.32 9.60 25.79
C SER A 43 21.48 9.55 24.26
N ILE A 44 20.61 10.25 23.54
CA ILE A 44 20.63 10.31 22.07
C ILE A 44 20.61 11.77 21.60
N GLU A 45 21.19 12.01 20.43
CA GLU A 45 21.23 13.31 19.78
C GLU A 45 20.89 13.20 18.29
N LEU A 46 20.36 14.29 17.72
CA LEU A 46 20.00 14.38 16.32
C LEU A 46 21.26 14.58 15.48
N ALA A 47 21.58 13.63 14.60
CA ALA A 47 22.72 13.70 13.70
C ALA A 47 22.39 14.51 12.43
N ALA A 48 21.21 14.29 11.84
CA ALA A 48 20.75 15.00 10.65
C ALA A 48 19.23 14.82 10.43
N GLY A 49 18.63 15.67 9.59
CA GLY A 49 17.24 15.55 9.14
C GLY A 49 16.26 16.45 9.88
N ASP A 50 14.98 16.12 9.80
CA ASP A 50 13.88 16.94 10.33
C ASP A 50 12.83 16.11 11.11
N THR A 51 11.66 16.70 11.33
CA THR A 51 10.54 16.07 12.06
C THR A 51 9.89 14.90 11.32
N LEU A 52 10.11 14.74 10.01
CA LEU A 52 9.55 13.68 9.18
C LEU A 52 10.53 12.52 9.04
N GLY A 53 11.78 12.80 8.65
CA GLY A 53 12.87 11.84 8.48
C GLY A 53 14.15 12.36 9.14
N SER A 54 14.70 11.61 10.10
CA SER A 54 15.89 12.01 10.84
C SER A 54 16.81 10.86 11.22
N PHE A 55 18.10 11.17 11.28
CA PHE A 55 19.18 10.30 11.76
C PHE A 55 19.53 10.68 13.19
N TRP A 56 19.62 9.68 14.05
CA TRP A 56 19.91 9.83 15.48
C TRP A 56 21.10 8.98 15.84
N GLN A 57 21.91 9.47 16.77
CA GLN A 57 23.08 8.76 17.29
C GLN A 57 23.12 8.84 18.82
N PRO A 58 23.81 7.91 19.49
CA PRO A 58 24.11 8.03 20.90
C PRO A 58 24.98 9.27 21.19
N THR A 59 24.77 9.92 22.33
CA THR A 59 25.68 10.99 22.78
C THR A 59 27.08 10.42 23.06
N PRO A 60 28.16 11.23 23.02
CA PRO A 60 29.50 10.75 23.33
C PRO A 60 29.62 10.05 24.68
N ALA A 61 28.92 10.55 25.71
CA ALA A 61 28.87 9.93 27.03
C ALA A 61 28.16 8.58 27.04
N ALA A 62 27.01 8.47 26.37
CA ALA A 62 26.29 7.21 26.23
C ALA A 62 27.10 6.18 25.43
N LEU A 63 27.77 6.61 24.36
CA LEU A 63 28.63 5.75 23.55
C LEU A 63 29.82 5.22 24.35
N ALA A 64 30.47 6.07 25.17
CA ALA A 64 31.53 5.64 26.06
C ALA A 64 31.03 4.61 27.08
N ALA A 65 29.84 4.83 27.66
CA ALA A 65 29.22 3.88 28.58
C ALA A 65 28.86 2.54 27.93
N MET A 66 28.40 2.54 26.67
CA MET A 66 28.09 1.32 25.91
C MET A 66 29.34 0.51 25.53
N ARG A 67 30.51 1.17 25.46
CA ARG A 67 31.81 0.55 25.15
C ARG A 67 32.57 0.08 26.38
N ALA A 68 32.04 0.30 27.58
CA ALA A 68 32.72 -0.08 28.81
C ALA A 68 32.98 -1.60 28.86
N PRO A 69 34.15 -2.07 29.35
CA PRO A 69 34.50 -3.49 29.34
C PRO A 69 33.49 -4.39 30.08
N ASP A 70 32.83 -3.87 31.11
CA ASP A 70 31.80 -4.57 31.88
C ASP A 70 30.46 -4.72 31.13
N ARG A 71 30.31 -4.07 29.97
CA ARG A 71 29.15 -4.17 29.08
C ARG A 71 29.29 -5.23 27.99
N ILE A 72 30.46 -5.83 27.81
CA ILE A 72 30.65 -6.88 26.79
C ILE A 72 29.65 -8.03 27.05
N GLY A 73 28.89 -8.42 26.01
CA GLY A 73 27.84 -9.43 26.10
C GLY A 73 26.57 -9.01 26.85
N LYS A 74 26.43 -7.72 27.19
CA LYS A 74 25.23 -7.14 27.80
C LYS A 74 24.50 -6.25 26.80
N ARG A 75 23.18 -6.15 27.00
CA ARG A 75 22.27 -5.31 26.21
C ARG A 75 22.81 -3.90 25.97
N GLY A 76 22.76 -3.47 24.71
CA GLY A 76 23.15 -2.14 24.28
C GLY A 76 24.65 -1.97 24.03
N HIS A 77 25.47 -3.02 24.18
CA HIS A 77 26.88 -2.95 23.86
C HIS A 77 27.11 -2.53 22.39
N VAL A 78 28.12 -1.70 22.18
CA VAL A 78 28.60 -1.28 20.86
C VAL A 78 30.09 -1.60 20.81
N PRO A 79 30.54 -2.50 19.92
CA PRO A 79 31.96 -2.76 19.74
C PRO A 79 32.76 -1.50 19.39
N GLU A 80 34.06 -1.53 19.66
CA GLU A 80 34.96 -0.49 19.13
C GLU A 80 34.85 -0.40 17.61
N ARG A 81 35.05 0.80 17.06
CA ARG A 81 34.98 1.12 15.61
C ARG A 81 33.60 1.00 14.94
N ILE A 82 32.57 0.51 15.64
CA ILE A 82 31.18 0.62 15.18
C ILE A 82 30.61 1.99 15.58
N ALA A 83 30.18 2.76 14.59
CA ALA A 83 29.31 3.92 14.75
C ALA A 83 27.87 3.45 14.60
N ARG A 84 27.04 3.63 15.64
CA ARG A 84 25.63 3.18 15.62
C ARG A 84 24.72 4.38 15.40
N GLU A 85 23.89 4.30 14.37
CA GLU A 85 22.89 5.32 14.04
C GLU A 85 21.51 4.68 13.89
N ALA A 86 20.47 5.49 14.10
CA ALA A 86 19.09 5.13 13.89
C ALA A 86 18.44 6.10 12.90
N TYR A 87 17.87 5.57 11.82
CA TYR A 87 17.03 6.33 10.93
C TYR A 87 15.56 6.19 11.34
N SER A 88 14.95 7.32 11.69
CA SER A 88 13.56 7.43 12.09
C SER A 88 12.75 8.12 11.00
N TRP A 89 11.86 7.36 10.37
CA TRP A 89 10.91 7.83 9.36
C TRP A 89 9.46 7.84 9.85
N GLY A 90 9.25 7.53 11.14
CA GLY A 90 7.92 7.48 11.73
C GLY A 90 7.15 8.82 11.66
N GLY A 91 7.84 9.95 11.49
CA GLY A 91 7.22 11.26 11.21
C GLY A 91 6.42 11.28 9.91
N MET A 92 6.83 10.50 8.92
CA MET A 92 6.18 10.37 7.61
C MET A 92 4.89 9.55 7.65
N VAL A 93 4.79 8.58 8.55
CA VAL A 93 3.58 7.75 8.75
C VAL A 93 2.59 8.45 9.69
N ARG A 94 3.08 9.34 10.55
CA ARG A 94 2.30 10.17 11.48
C ARG A 94 1.43 11.24 10.81
N THR A 95 1.29 11.26 9.49
CA THR A 95 0.40 12.21 8.81
C THR A 95 -1.09 11.96 9.08
N THR A 96 -1.49 10.94 9.85
CA THR A 96 -2.68 11.07 10.73
C THR A 96 -2.22 11.83 11.97
N PRO A 97 -2.28 13.16 11.95
CA PRO A 97 -1.49 13.92 12.90
C PRO A 97 -2.20 13.78 14.24
N ASN A 98 -1.43 13.62 15.31
CA ASN A 98 -1.90 14.04 16.62
C ASN A 98 -2.01 15.57 16.56
N PHE A 99 -3.00 16.07 15.82
CA PHE A 99 -3.38 17.48 15.78
C PHE A 99 -3.99 17.95 17.10
N GLY A 100 -4.05 17.07 18.09
CA GLY A 100 -4.42 17.42 19.43
C GLY A 100 -3.24 17.47 20.36
N GLY A 101 -2.92 18.68 20.81
CA GLY A 101 -2.49 18.84 22.20
C GLY A 101 -3.54 18.23 23.14
N PRO A 102 -3.19 17.97 24.41
CA PRO A 102 -4.12 17.44 25.41
C PRO A 102 -5.30 18.42 25.59
N GLY A 103 -6.41 18.18 24.88
CA GLY A 103 -7.57 19.08 24.86
C GLY A 103 -8.69 18.58 23.95
N ALA A 104 -9.92 19.08 24.17
CA ALA A 104 -11.12 18.66 23.43
C ALA A 104 -11.02 18.99 21.93
N ALA A 105 -10.49 20.16 21.57
CA ALA A 105 -10.26 20.56 20.18
C ALA A 105 -9.33 19.57 19.45
N GLY A 106 -8.31 19.08 20.15
CA GLY A 106 -7.37 18.10 19.63
C GLY A 106 -7.97 16.74 19.28
N LYS A 107 -8.94 16.29 20.07
CA LYS A 107 -9.69 15.07 19.80
C LYS A 107 -10.56 15.21 18.55
N VAL A 108 -11.20 16.36 18.36
CA VAL A 108 -12.02 16.64 17.17
C VAL A 108 -11.18 16.62 15.90
N VAL A 109 -10.02 17.29 15.88
CA VAL A 109 -9.14 17.29 14.71
C VAL A 109 -8.61 15.88 14.41
N GLY A 110 -8.29 15.09 15.44
CA GLY A 110 -7.90 13.69 15.28
C GLY A 110 -9.01 12.80 14.68
N VAL A 111 -10.27 13.03 15.05
CA VAL A 111 -11.44 12.34 14.44
C VAL A 111 -11.61 12.75 12.97
N LEU A 112 -11.56 14.04 12.67
CA LEU A 112 -11.67 14.55 11.30
C LEU A 112 -10.55 14.02 10.38
N ALA A 113 -9.32 13.93 10.89
CA ALA A 113 -8.22 13.32 10.17
C ALA A 113 -8.52 11.84 9.85
N ARG A 114 -9.00 11.04 10.81
CA ARG A 114 -9.34 9.63 10.55
C ARG A 114 -10.45 9.46 9.50
N ILE A 115 -11.46 10.33 9.53
CA ILE A 115 -12.52 10.36 8.51
C ILE A 115 -11.92 10.65 7.13
N PHE A 116 -11.07 11.67 7.03
CA PHE A 116 -10.37 11.99 5.77
C PHE A 116 -9.54 10.80 5.26
N TYR A 117 -8.80 10.12 6.13
CA TYR A 117 -8.01 8.95 5.78
C TYR A 117 -8.86 7.77 5.30
N ALA A 118 -10.04 7.56 5.92
CA ALA A 118 -11.00 6.57 5.46
C ALA A 118 -11.55 6.91 4.06
N ILE A 119 -11.81 8.20 3.78
CA ILE A 119 -12.29 8.67 2.47
C ILE A 119 -11.27 8.42 1.35
N ILE A 120 -9.97 8.60 1.62
CA ILE A 120 -8.92 8.39 0.60
C ILE A 120 -8.44 6.94 0.49
N LEU A 121 -8.84 6.06 1.40
CA LEU A 121 -8.42 4.65 1.41
C LEU A 121 -8.66 3.91 0.07
N PRO A 122 -9.83 4.06 -0.61
CA PRO A 122 -10.02 3.47 -1.93
C PRO A 122 -8.97 3.91 -2.95
N PHE A 123 -8.56 5.19 -2.90
CA PHE A 123 -7.56 5.76 -3.79
C PHE A 123 -6.18 5.14 -3.56
N SER A 124 -5.80 4.91 -2.29
CA SER A 124 -4.54 4.25 -1.92
C SER A 124 -4.49 2.82 -2.43
N ILE A 125 -5.56 2.04 -2.19
CA ILE A 125 -5.67 0.64 -2.64
C ILE A 125 -5.70 0.57 -4.17
N GLY A 126 -6.43 1.48 -4.83
CA GLY A 126 -6.46 1.58 -6.29
C GLY A 126 -5.10 1.91 -6.90
N ASN A 127 -4.31 2.78 -6.23
CA ASN A 127 -2.94 3.07 -6.65
C ASN A 127 -2.02 1.84 -6.56
N ALA A 128 -2.16 1.02 -5.52
CA ALA A 128 -1.36 -0.20 -5.36
C ALA A 128 -1.59 -1.21 -6.49
N ALA A 129 -2.80 -1.26 -7.08
CA ALA A 129 -3.10 -2.14 -8.22
C ALA A 129 -2.16 -1.90 -9.42
N GLN A 130 -1.70 -0.66 -9.62
CA GLN A 130 -0.79 -0.28 -10.71
C GLN A 130 0.58 -0.96 -10.64
N TRP A 131 0.99 -1.38 -9.44
CA TRP A 131 2.31 -1.96 -9.19
C TRP A 131 2.31 -3.47 -9.02
N THR A 132 1.13 -4.07 -8.85
CA THR A 132 0.95 -5.53 -8.78
C THR A 132 0.72 -6.17 -10.15
N ARG A 133 0.66 -5.35 -11.20
CA ARG A 133 0.57 -5.80 -12.60
C ARG A 133 1.95 -6.25 -13.07
N HIS A 134 1.96 -7.12 -14.07
CA HIS A 134 3.21 -7.51 -14.72
C HIS A 134 3.87 -6.30 -15.42
N LEU A 135 5.01 -5.87 -14.88
CA LEU A 135 5.84 -4.81 -15.46
C LEU A 135 6.76 -5.46 -16.48
N SER A 136 6.45 -5.32 -17.77
CA SER A 136 7.28 -5.96 -18.81
C SER A 136 8.64 -5.25 -18.89
N VAL A 137 9.62 -5.74 -18.14
CA VAL A 137 11.04 -5.39 -18.31
C VAL A 137 11.57 -6.32 -19.39
N VAL A 138 11.71 -5.81 -20.61
CA VAL A 138 12.31 -6.56 -21.70
C VAL A 138 13.83 -6.35 -21.61
N PRO A 139 14.65 -7.41 -21.53
CA PRO A 139 16.09 -7.29 -21.73
C PRO A 139 16.37 -6.82 -23.16
N GLU A 140 17.06 -5.70 -23.34
CA GLU A 140 17.57 -5.30 -24.66
C GLU A 140 18.74 -6.21 -25.07
N GLY A 141 18.74 -6.67 -26.32
CA GLY A 141 19.88 -7.41 -26.92
C GLY A 141 19.57 -8.75 -27.60
N GLU A 142 18.31 -9.19 -27.72
CA GLU A 142 17.98 -10.46 -28.41
C GLU A 142 17.18 -10.23 -29.71
N GLU A 143 17.87 -10.31 -30.86
CA GLU A 143 17.26 -10.25 -32.20
C GLU A 143 16.48 -11.54 -32.55
N GLY A 144 15.38 -11.39 -33.29
CA GLY A 144 14.55 -12.50 -33.80
C GLY A 144 13.09 -12.47 -33.31
N TRP A 145 12.38 -13.61 -33.37
CA TRP A 145 10.95 -13.76 -32.97
C TRP A 145 10.62 -13.23 -31.56
N ARG A 146 11.64 -13.14 -30.69
CA ARG A 146 11.58 -12.58 -29.34
C ARG A 146 11.35 -11.05 -29.33
N SER A 147 11.76 -10.31 -30.37
CA SER A 147 11.47 -8.87 -30.52
C SER A 147 9.96 -8.58 -30.69
N TRP A 148 9.24 -9.48 -31.34
CA TRP A 148 7.79 -9.43 -31.47
C TRP A 148 7.12 -9.66 -30.11
N THR A 149 7.59 -10.64 -29.33
CA THR A 149 7.08 -10.89 -27.97
C THR A 149 7.38 -9.73 -27.00
N ALA A 150 8.54 -9.09 -27.13
CA ALA A 150 8.90 -7.88 -26.41
C ALA A 150 7.96 -6.71 -26.75
N THR A 151 7.67 -6.51 -28.03
CA THR A 151 6.75 -5.47 -28.50
C THR A 151 5.32 -5.70 -27.99
N VAL A 152 4.87 -6.96 -27.95
CA VAL A 152 3.55 -7.36 -27.41
C VAL A 152 3.51 -7.18 -25.89
N ALA A 153 4.56 -7.56 -25.17
CA ALA A 153 4.68 -7.38 -23.73
C ALA A 153 4.70 -5.90 -23.34
N GLY A 154 5.47 -5.06 -24.04
CA GLY A 154 5.47 -3.61 -23.88
C GLY A 154 4.10 -2.98 -24.14
N ARG A 155 3.39 -3.41 -25.20
CA ARG A 155 2.00 -2.99 -25.46
C ARG A 155 1.05 -3.41 -24.34
N ARG A 156 1.16 -4.63 -23.83
CA ARG A 156 0.33 -5.13 -22.71
C ARG A 156 0.60 -4.34 -21.44
N SER A 157 1.86 -4.09 -21.10
CA SER A 157 2.27 -3.26 -19.96
C SER A 157 1.62 -1.87 -20.03
N ARG A 158 1.75 -1.17 -21.17
CA ARG A 158 1.14 0.16 -21.39
C ARG A 158 -0.39 0.12 -21.26
N ARG A 159 -1.06 -0.89 -21.82
CA ARG A 159 -2.52 -1.06 -21.72
C ARG A 159 -2.98 -1.28 -20.28
N THR A 160 -2.33 -2.19 -19.55
CA THR A 160 -2.66 -2.45 -18.13
C THR A 160 -2.40 -1.22 -17.25
N ALA A 161 -1.35 -0.46 -17.54
CA ALA A 161 -1.08 0.80 -16.85
C ALA A 161 -2.13 1.88 -17.14
N GLY A 162 -2.54 2.03 -18.40
CA GLY A 162 -3.63 2.93 -18.78
C GLY A 162 -4.96 2.54 -18.15
N ALA A 163 -5.26 1.23 -18.10
CA ALA A 163 -6.47 0.71 -17.46
C ALA A 163 -6.49 0.96 -15.94
N ALA A 164 -5.36 0.78 -15.25
CA ALA A 164 -5.27 1.08 -13.81
C ALA A 164 -5.46 2.58 -13.52
N ARG A 165 -4.96 3.48 -14.38
CA ARG A 165 -5.21 4.93 -14.24
C ARG A 165 -6.66 5.29 -14.54
N LEU A 166 -7.27 4.64 -15.53
CA LEU A 166 -8.69 4.80 -15.81
C LEU A 166 -9.54 4.33 -14.62
N PHE A 167 -9.17 3.21 -14.00
CA PHE A 167 -9.77 2.77 -12.75
C PHE A 167 -9.62 3.84 -11.65
N GLY A 168 -8.43 4.41 -11.49
CA GLY A 168 -8.21 5.53 -10.57
C GLY A 168 -9.11 6.74 -10.87
N LEU A 169 -9.28 7.09 -12.15
CA LEU A 169 -10.19 8.16 -12.58
C LEU A 169 -11.64 7.84 -12.21
N ILE A 170 -12.08 6.59 -12.42
CA ILE A 170 -13.43 6.13 -12.03
C ILE A 170 -13.65 6.30 -10.52
N LEU A 171 -12.67 5.99 -9.67
CA LEU A 171 -12.79 6.23 -8.23
C LEU A 171 -12.99 7.70 -7.89
N THR A 172 -12.28 8.62 -8.57
CA THR A 172 -12.50 10.06 -8.41
C THR A 172 -13.91 10.45 -8.87
N LEU A 173 -14.39 9.91 -9.98
CA LEU A 173 -15.75 10.19 -10.47
C LEU A 173 -16.83 9.63 -9.55
N LEU A 174 -16.61 8.48 -8.90
CA LEU A 174 -17.52 7.95 -7.86
C LEU A 174 -17.58 8.90 -6.65
N PHE A 175 -16.42 9.39 -6.20
CA PHE A 175 -16.35 10.40 -5.14
C PHE A 175 -17.07 11.70 -5.54
N THR A 176 -16.83 12.21 -6.75
CA THR A 176 -17.53 13.39 -7.28
C THR A 176 -19.03 13.17 -7.40
N THR A 177 -19.48 11.99 -7.84
CA THR A 177 -20.91 11.64 -7.92
C THR A 177 -21.55 11.63 -6.53
N THR A 178 -20.82 11.15 -5.52
CA THR A 178 -21.27 11.16 -4.12
C THR A 178 -21.45 12.59 -3.62
N ALA A 179 -20.44 13.45 -3.82
CA ALA A 179 -20.51 14.86 -3.45
C ALA A 179 -21.60 15.62 -4.23
N ALA A 180 -21.76 15.33 -5.52
CA ALA A 180 -22.82 15.91 -6.35
C ALA A 180 -24.21 15.46 -5.91
N THR A 181 -24.38 14.20 -5.50
CA THR A 181 -25.67 13.73 -4.96
C THR A 181 -26.01 14.50 -3.69
N LEU A 182 -25.08 14.64 -2.75
CA LEU A 182 -25.34 15.40 -1.52
C LEU A 182 -25.59 16.89 -1.77
N ALA A 183 -24.80 17.52 -2.63
CA ALA A 183 -24.88 18.96 -2.86
C ALA A 183 -26.04 19.34 -3.78
N LEU A 184 -26.16 18.70 -4.93
CA LEU A 184 -27.08 19.07 -5.99
C LEU A 184 -28.45 18.40 -5.83
N ASP A 185 -28.50 17.11 -5.50
CA ASP A 185 -29.78 16.40 -5.32
C ASP A 185 -30.39 16.69 -3.94
N VAL A 186 -29.68 16.33 -2.87
CA VAL A 186 -30.19 16.51 -1.50
C VAL A 186 -30.20 17.99 -1.10
N GLY A 187 -29.07 18.69 -1.26
CA GLY A 187 -28.95 20.10 -0.86
C GLY A 187 -29.77 21.04 -1.72
N ALA A 188 -29.49 21.13 -3.02
CA ALA A 188 -30.08 22.15 -3.88
C ALA A 188 -31.50 21.84 -4.35
N ALA A 189 -31.75 20.60 -4.81
CA ALA A 189 -33.03 20.22 -5.42
C ALA A 189 -34.11 19.85 -4.40
N GLN A 190 -33.73 19.35 -3.21
CA GLN A 190 -34.66 18.93 -2.16
C GLN A 190 -34.67 19.93 -0.98
N CYS A 191 -33.62 19.99 -0.15
CA CYS A 191 -33.62 20.79 1.08
C CYS A 191 -33.76 22.30 0.84
N ALA A 192 -32.98 22.88 -0.07
CA ALA A 192 -33.04 24.31 -0.38
C ALA A 192 -34.35 24.70 -1.09
N ALA A 193 -35.01 23.74 -1.74
CA ALA A 193 -36.32 23.95 -2.36
C ALA A 193 -37.48 23.85 -1.38
N GLN A 194 -37.36 22.98 -0.37
CA GLN A 194 -38.35 22.78 0.67
C GLN A 194 -37.64 22.46 1.99
N ALA A 195 -37.30 23.50 2.75
CA ALA A 195 -36.47 23.39 3.95
C ALA A 195 -37.06 22.49 5.03
N SER A 196 -38.40 22.39 5.09
CA SER A 196 -39.11 21.52 6.03
C SER A 196 -38.89 20.02 5.81
N LEU A 197 -38.38 19.60 4.64
CA LEU A 197 -37.94 18.21 4.42
C LEU A 197 -36.69 17.85 5.22
N CYS A 198 -35.87 18.86 5.57
CA CYS A 198 -34.54 18.68 6.16
C CYS A 198 -34.50 19.25 7.58
N GLY A 199 -35.37 18.72 8.44
CA GLY A 199 -35.71 19.26 9.77
C GLY A 199 -34.51 19.72 10.61
N PRO A 200 -33.43 18.92 10.79
CA PRO A 200 -32.28 19.33 11.60
C PRO A 200 -31.54 20.58 11.10
N LEU A 201 -31.67 20.91 9.80
CA LEU A 201 -31.01 22.05 9.16
C LEU A 201 -32.02 22.99 8.49
N GLU A 202 -33.29 22.97 8.90
CA GLU A 202 -34.36 23.76 8.28
C GLU A 202 -34.00 25.26 8.24
N GLY A 203 -33.51 25.83 9.35
CA GLY A 203 -33.12 27.23 9.42
C GLY A 203 -31.97 27.61 8.47
N PHE A 204 -31.03 26.70 8.20
CA PHE A 204 -29.95 26.92 7.24
C PHE A 204 -30.47 26.92 5.80
N PHE A 205 -31.31 25.94 5.46
CA PHE A 205 -31.84 25.82 4.10
C PHE A 205 -32.93 26.84 3.77
N GLY A 206 -33.65 27.34 4.76
CA GLY A 206 -34.68 28.37 4.61
C GLY A 206 -34.18 29.67 3.97
N VAL A 207 -32.89 30.00 4.14
CA VAL A 207 -32.25 31.17 3.50
C VAL A 207 -32.29 31.10 1.96
N PHE A 208 -32.33 29.88 1.41
CA PHE A 208 -32.35 29.64 -0.03
C PHE A 208 -33.76 29.46 -0.58
N ALA A 209 -34.82 29.48 0.26
CA ALA A 209 -36.20 29.18 -0.14
C ALA A 209 -36.75 30.17 -1.19
N ASP A 210 -36.25 31.41 -1.20
CA ASP A 210 -36.63 32.44 -2.18
C ASP A 210 -35.73 32.46 -3.43
N TRP A 211 -34.67 31.66 -3.47
CA TRP A 211 -33.75 31.63 -4.60
C TRP A 211 -34.34 30.85 -5.77
N THR A 212 -34.00 31.27 -7.00
CA THR A 212 -34.32 30.49 -8.19
C THR A 212 -33.57 29.16 -8.20
N GLY A 213 -34.13 28.13 -8.85
CA GLY A 213 -33.48 26.83 -8.99
C GLY A 213 -32.09 26.93 -9.62
N GLY A 214 -31.91 27.81 -10.61
CA GLY A 214 -30.61 28.11 -11.21
C GLY A 214 -29.59 28.64 -10.20
N ARG A 215 -29.96 29.62 -9.36
CA ARG A 215 -29.06 30.17 -8.32
C ARG A 215 -28.65 29.14 -7.28
N ARG A 216 -29.58 28.29 -6.84
CA ARG A 216 -29.28 27.16 -5.95
C ARG A 216 -28.31 26.20 -6.60
N LEU A 217 -28.60 25.72 -7.81
CA LEU A 217 -27.73 24.80 -8.54
C LEU A 217 -26.33 25.41 -8.78
N ALA A 218 -26.24 26.69 -9.10
CA ALA A 218 -24.96 27.37 -9.29
C ALA A 218 -24.09 27.34 -8.01
N LEU A 219 -24.67 27.70 -6.85
CA LEU A 219 -23.95 27.68 -5.58
C LEU A 219 -23.52 26.26 -5.21
N PHE A 220 -24.45 25.31 -5.23
CA PHE A 220 -24.19 23.95 -4.78
C PHE A 220 -23.31 23.14 -5.76
N ALA A 221 -23.25 23.51 -7.05
CA ALA A 221 -22.33 22.91 -8.02
C ALA A 221 -20.85 23.21 -7.70
N LEU A 222 -20.56 24.22 -6.89
CA LEU A 222 -19.20 24.47 -6.39
C LEU A 222 -18.73 23.35 -5.47
N ALA A 223 -19.62 22.70 -4.71
CA ALA A 223 -19.23 21.76 -3.67
C ALA A 223 -18.53 20.49 -4.19
N PRO A 224 -19.00 19.79 -5.25
CA PRO A 224 -18.29 18.62 -5.81
C PRO A 224 -16.91 18.96 -6.36
N VAL A 225 -16.77 20.12 -7.01
CA VAL A 225 -15.49 20.62 -7.53
C VAL A 225 -14.55 21.01 -6.39
N ALA A 226 -15.07 21.73 -5.39
CA ALA A 226 -14.33 22.10 -4.19
C ALA A 226 -13.83 20.87 -3.41
N ALA A 227 -14.64 19.81 -3.30
CA ALA A 227 -14.23 18.57 -2.65
C ALA A 227 -12.99 17.94 -3.33
N VAL A 228 -12.93 17.94 -4.66
CA VAL A 228 -11.77 17.45 -5.41
C VAL A 228 -10.58 18.42 -5.34
N ILE A 229 -10.83 19.73 -5.31
CA ILE A 229 -9.78 20.74 -5.06
C ILE A 229 -9.16 20.54 -3.68
N VAL A 230 -9.96 20.27 -2.64
CA VAL A 230 -9.45 19.96 -1.29
C VAL A 230 -8.57 18.71 -1.31
N LEU A 231 -9.00 17.63 -1.99
CA LEU A 231 -8.16 16.44 -2.18
C LEU A 231 -6.85 16.78 -2.90
N TRP A 232 -6.89 17.64 -3.91
CA TRP A 232 -5.71 18.09 -4.63
C TRP A 232 -4.77 18.92 -3.76
N ILE A 233 -5.29 19.89 -2.99
CA ILE A 233 -4.50 20.73 -2.08
C ILE A 233 -3.84 19.85 -1.02
N VAL A 234 -4.60 18.99 -0.34
CA VAL A 234 -4.05 18.10 0.70
C VAL A 234 -2.98 17.19 0.11
N SER A 235 -3.24 16.58 -1.05
CA SER A 235 -2.28 15.74 -1.77
C SER A 235 -0.99 16.50 -2.16
N SER A 236 -1.11 17.77 -2.58
CA SER A 236 0.02 18.61 -3.01
C SER A 236 0.84 19.13 -1.83
N VAL A 237 0.18 19.55 -0.74
CA VAL A 237 0.86 19.97 0.50
C VAL A 237 1.65 18.81 1.08
N SER A 238 1.11 17.60 1.02
CA SER A 238 1.88 16.41 1.36
C SER A 238 3.13 16.31 0.48
N GLN A 239 3.04 16.37 -0.85
CA GLN A 239 4.21 16.26 -1.76
C GLN A 239 5.36 17.20 -1.40
N VAL A 240 5.07 18.49 -1.23
CA VAL A 240 6.11 19.49 -0.95
C VAL A 240 6.87 19.19 0.34
N ARG A 241 6.26 18.47 1.30
CA ARG A 241 6.93 18.01 2.52
C ARG A 241 7.81 16.77 2.34
N TYR A 242 7.59 16.00 1.28
CA TYR A 242 8.37 14.80 0.93
C TYR A 242 9.40 15.05 -0.18
N ASP A 243 9.33 16.18 -0.89
CA ASP A 243 10.33 16.58 -1.88
C ASP A 243 11.71 16.69 -1.19
N VAL A 244 12.69 15.95 -1.72
CA VAL A 244 14.04 15.80 -1.17
C VAL A 244 14.80 17.13 -1.25
N LEU A 245 15.70 17.37 -0.28
CA LEU A 245 16.65 18.49 -0.29
C LEU A 245 17.32 18.65 -1.67
N PRO A 246 17.28 19.86 -2.27
CA PRO A 246 18.04 20.18 -3.48
C PRO A 246 19.53 19.90 -3.22
N GLY A 247 20.10 18.94 -3.96
CA GLY A 247 21.48 18.48 -3.76
C GLY A 247 21.67 16.97 -3.96
N MET A 248 20.62 16.16 -3.76
CA MET A 248 20.63 14.72 -4.13
C MET A 248 19.98 14.43 -5.49
N GLU A 249 19.23 15.40 -6.05
CA GLU A 249 18.59 15.27 -7.37
C GLU A 249 19.57 15.43 -8.55
N GLY A 250 20.78 15.95 -8.29
CA GLY A 250 21.70 16.45 -9.33
C GLY A 250 23.01 15.65 -9.53
N GLY A 251 23.18 14.50 -8.87
CA GLY A 251 24.43 13.72 -8.96
C GLY A 251 24.40 12.52 -9.91
N VAL A 252 23.23 12.11 -10.42
CA VAL A 252 23.13 11.04 -11.41
C VAL A 252 23.11 11.69 -12.78
N GLY A 253 24.31 12.09 -13.22
CA GLY A 253 24.53 12.78 -14.48
C GLY A 253 23.99 12.02 -15.69
N THR A 254 23.68 12.80 -16.72
CA THR A 254 23.46 12.39 -18.11
C THR A 254 24.74 11.82 -18.75
N ALA A 255 25.44 10.91 -18.07
CA ALA A 255 26.69 10.31 -18.53
C ALA A 255 26.42 8.88 -19.00
N ASP A 256 26.63 8.69 -20.30
CA ASP A 256 26.82 7.47 -21.09
C ASP A 256 26.06 6.21 -20.67
N SER A 257 25.09 5.88 -21.51
CA SER A 257 24.27 4.69 -21.51
C SER A 257 25.04 3.48 -22.04
N GLU A 258 26.22 3.20 -21.48
CA GLU A 258 26.95 1.95 -21.73
C GLU A 258 26.81 1.01 -20.52
N SER A 259 25.92 0.01 -20.63
CA SER A 259 25.99 -1.35 -20.04
C SER A 259 24.61 -2.00 -19.71
N GLY A 260 23.94 -2.51 -20.75
CA GLY A 260 23.65 -3.94 -20.97
C GLY A 260 23.31 -4.92 -19.83
N SER A 261 22.49 -4.58 -18.83
CA SER A 261 21.85 -5.62 -17.97
C SER A 261 20.42 -5.23 -17.58
N ALA A 262 19.58 -6.24 -17.30
CA ALA A 262 18.16 -6.05 -16.97
C ALA A 262 18.00 -5.31 -15.63
N ASP A 263 17.79 -4.00 -15.71
CA ASP A 263 17.73 -3.12 -14.54
C ASP A 263 16.48 -3.36 -13.70
N ALA A 264 16.67 -3.56 -12.40
CA ALA A 264 15.57 -3.60 -11.44
C ALA A 264 14.80 -2.27 -11.48
N VAL A 265 13.46 -2.34 -11.49
CA VAL A 265 12.58 -1.16 -11.65
C VAL A 265 12.87 -0.05 -10.62
N LEU A 266 13.19 -0.44 -9.38
CA LEU A 266 13.50 0.48 -8.28
C LEU A 266 14.82 1.25 -8.45
N SER A 267 15.70 0.78 -9.34
CA SER A 267 16.99 1.40 -9.66
C SER A 267 16.92 2.40 -10.81
N GLN A 268 15.75 2.61 -11.41
CA GLN A 268 15.60 3.54 -12.53
C GLN A 268 15.77 4.99 -12.07
N PRO A 269 16.61 5.80 -12.76
CA PRO A 269 16.74 7.22 -12.46
C PRO A 269 15.38 7.94 -12.49
N GLY A 270 15.05 8.65 -11.40
CA GLY A 270 13.80 9.40 -11.29
C GLY A 270 12.56 8.57 -10.90
N PHE A 271 12.68 7.26 -10.63
CA PHE A 271 11.59 6.46 -10.09
C PHE A 271 10.97 7.09 -8.81
N TRP A 272 11.84 7.65 -7.96
CA TRP A 272 11.47 8.29 -6.69
C TRP A 272 11.19 9.81 -6.80
N SER A 273 11.28 10.44 -8.00
CA SER A 273 11.13 11.90 -8.17
C SER A 273 9.77 12.38 -8.70
N ASN A 274 8.79 11.47 -8.77
CA ASN A 274 7.34 11.66 -8.95
C ASN A 274 6.80 12.95 -9.65
N ARG A 275 7.27 13.25 -10.85
CA ARG A 275 6.76 14.38 -11.67
C ARG A 275 5.36 14.12 -12.24
N MET A 276 4.95 12.86 -12.38
CA MET A 276 3.70 12.45 -13.06
C MET A 276 2.44 12.79 -12.27
N THR A 277 2.50 12.79 -10.94
CA THR A 277 1.30 13.00 -10.10
C THR A 277 0.62 14.34 -10.38
N ARG A 278 1.38 15.39 -10.72
CA ARG A 278 0.84 16.73 -11.02
C ARG A 278 -0.04 16.73 -12.27
N TYR A 279 0.33 16.01 -13.33
CA TYR A 279 -0.45 15.95 -14.57
C TYR A 279 -1.71 15.09 -14.41
N LEU A 280 -1.58 13.99 -13.68
CA LEU A 280 -2.69 13.11 -13.36
C LEU A 280 -3.72 13.84 -12.47
N ALA A 281 -3.27 14.59 -11.47
CA ALA A 281 -4.15 15.41 -10.62
C ALA A 281 -5.00 16.41 -11.42
N ARG A 282 -4.39 17.13 -12.38
CA ARG A 282 -5.14 18.05 -13.27
C ARG A 282 -6.19 17.32 -14.09
N THR A 283 -5.83 16.16 -14.65
CA THR A 283 -6.74 15.33 -15.46
C THR A 283 -7.95 14.87 -14.63
N HIS A 284 -7.72 14.46 -13.39
CA HIS A 284 -8.79 14.06 -12.47
C HIS A 284 -9.70 15.25 -12.09
N LEU A 285 -9.14 16.43 -11.82
CA LEU A 285 -9.93 17.62 -11.54
C LEU A 285 -10.77 18.04 -12.76
N SER A 286 -10.19 18.02 -13.96
CA SER A 286 -10.92 18.28 -15.20
C SER A 286 -12.11 17.33 -15.37
N ALA A 287 -11.90 16.03 -15.10
CA ALA A 287 -12.97 15.04 -15.19
C ALA A 287 -14.07 15.29 -14.14
N ALA A 288 -13.70 15.67 -12.92
CA ALA A 288 -14.67 16.03 -11.89
C ALA A 288 -15.51 17.27 -12.27
N ILE A 289 -14.88 18.29 -12.86
CA ILE A 289 -15.56 19.48 -13.40
C ILE A 289 -16.51 19.08 -14.53
N CYS A 290 -16.03 18.28 -15.50
CA CYS A 290 -16.85 17.82 -16.62
C CYS A 290 -18.02 16.95 -16.17
N LEU A 291 -17.85 16.08 -15.16
CA LEU A 291 -18.96 15.31 -14.59
C LEU A 291 -19.98 16.20 -13.90
N THR A 292 -19.53 17.20 -13.14
CA THR A 292 -20.42 18.17 -12.49
C THR A 292 -21.21 18.96 -13.53
N LEU A 293 -20.55 19.44 -14.58
CA LEU A 293 -21.17 20.09 -15.73
C LEU A 293 -22.16 19.19 -16.46
N LEU A 294 -21.83 17.90 -16.61
CA LEU A 294 -22.72 16.93 -17.24
C LEU A 294 -24.01 16.77 -16.44
N LEU A 295 -23.92 16.61 -15.11
CA LEU A 295 -25.10 16.47 -14.24
C LEU A 295 -25.97 17.73 -14.23
N VAL A 296 -25.34 18.90 -14.14
CA VAL A 296 -26.03 20.20 -14.19
C VAL A 296 -26.67 20.44 -15.57
N GLY A 297 -25.95 20.13 -16.65
CA GLY A 297 -26.46 20.25 -18.03
C GLY A 297 -27.62 19.30 -18.30
N LEU A 298 -27.55 18.06 -17.81
CA LEU A 298 -28.65 17.10 -17.88
C LEU A 298 -29.88 17.63 -17.14
N GLN A 299 -29.71 18.13 -15.92
CA GLN A 299 -30.81 18.75 -15.16
C GLN A 299 -31.44 19.91 -15.93
N ALA A 300 -30.63 20.81 -16.49
CA ALA A 300 -31.12 21.96 -17.26
C ALA A 300 -31.84 21.54 -18.55
N SER A 301 -31.35 20.49 -19.23
CA SER A 301 -31.95 19.97 -20.47
C SER A 301 -33.29 19.27 -20.24
N MET A 302 -33.52 18.72 -19.04
CA MET A 302 -34.72 17.93 -18.72
C MET A 302 -35.70 18.68 -17.80
N GLY A 303 -35.27 19.76 -17.14
CA GLY A 303 -36.06 20.48 -16.14
C GLY A 303 -37.31 21.20 -16.64
N TRP A 304 -37.52 21.27 -17.96
CA TRP A 304 -38.74 21.82 -18.58
C TRP A 304 -39.85 20.78 -18.77
N GLN A 305 -39.56 19.49 -18.58
CA GLN A 305 -40.52 18.39 -18.73
C GLN A 305 -41.08 17.98 -17.37
N SER A 306 -42.40 18.14 -17.16
CA SER A 306 -43.08 17.75 -15.92
C SER A 306 -43.36 16.24 -15.83
N GLN A 307 -43.30 15.51 -16.95
CA GLN A 307 -43.68 14.09 -17.05
C GLN A 307 -42.50 13.10 -17.18
N CYS A 308 -41.24 13.57 -17.10
CA CYS A 308 -40.05 12.71 -17.19
C CYS A 308 -39.89 11.81 -15.95
N ARG A 309 -40.69 10.75 -15.86
CA ARG A 309 -40.56 9.71 -14.82
C ARG A 309 -39.88 8.47 -15.42
N GLY A 310 -38.56 8.39 -15.31
CA GLY A 310 -37.79 7.16 -15.55
C GLY A 310 -36.71 7.24 -16.64
N VAL A 311 -36.22 6.07 -17.06
CA VAL A 311 -35.06 5.88 -17.95
C VAL A 311 -35.42 5.92 -19.45
N ALA A 312 -36.70 5.88 -19.78
CA ALA A 312 -37.16 5.86 -21.17
C ALA A 312 -37.24 7.29 -21.72
N PHE A 313 -36.28 7.67 -22.56
CA PHE A 313 -36.21 8.97 -23.25
C PHE A 313 -37.46 9.26 -24.10
N ASP A 314 -38.15 8.23 -24.61
CA ASP A 314 -39.28 8.35 -25.55
C ASP A 314 -40.55 8.99 -24.95
N ALA A 315 -40.66 9.06 -23.62
CA ALA A 315 -41.77 9.74 -22.95
C ALA A 315 -41.50 11.24 -22.75
N CYS A 316 -40.23 11.65 -22.71
CA CYS A 316 -39.80 13.04 -22.42
C CYS A 316 -39.91 14.00 -23.61
N PHE A 317 -40.17 13.50 -24.82
CA PHE A 317 -40.28 14.33 -26.03
C PHE A 317 -41.71 14.37 -26.60
N ARG A 318 -42.71 13.86 -25.86
CA ARG A 318 -44.10 13.85 -26.32
C ARG A 318 -44.83 15.18 -26.10
N ASP A 319 -44.40 15.97 -25.12
CA ASP A 319 -45.05 17.23 -24.74
C ASP A 319 -44.28 18.43 -25.34
N GLY A 320 -44.59 18.80 -26.58
CA GLY A 320 -44.22 20.09 -27.20
C GLY A 320 -42.75 20.27 -27.64
N ALA A 321 -42.48 21.39 -28.33
CA ALA A 321 -41.14 21.76 -28.77
C ALA A 321 -40.26 22.19 -27.58
N PRO A 322 -38.96 21.83 -27.56
CA PRO A 322 -38.07 22.23 -26.47
C PRO A 322 -37.90 23.75 -26.39
N PRO A 323 -37.84 24.34 -25.19
CA PRO A 323 -37.56 25.76 -25.02
C PRO A 323 -36.15 26.08 -25.53
N TRP A 324 -35.88 27.35 -25.86
CA TRP A 324 -34.57 27.78 -26.38
C TRP A 324 -33.40 27.42 -25.43
N SER A 325 -33.64 27.34 -24.12
CA SER A 325 -32.64 26.97 -23.10
C SER A 325 -32.19 25.50 -23.19
N PHE A 326 -32.93 24.65 -23.89
CA PHE A 326 -32.57 23.26 -24.14
C PHE A 326 -31.29 23.13 -24.97
N TRP A 327 -31.13 23.93 -26.02
CA TRP A 327 -30.00 23.78 -26.95
C TRP A 327 -28.65 24.11 -26.31
N PRO A 328 -28.49 25.23 -25.56
CA PRO A 328 -27.28 25.46 -24.78
C PRO A 328 -27.01 24.36 -23.75
N ALA A 329 -28.05 23.85 -23.07
CA ALA A 329 -27.91 22.75 -22.12
C ALA A 329 -27.42 21.45 -22.80
N LEU A 330 -27.92 21.13 -23.98
CA LEU A 330 -27.47 19.98 -24.77
C LEU A 330 -26.01 20.13 -25.23
N LEU A 331 -25.59 21.34 -25.64
CA LEU A 331 -24.20 21.63 -25.96
C LEU A 331 -23.28 21.45 -24.74
N ILE A 332 -23.73 21.87 -23.56
CA ILE A 332 -23.00 21.64 -22.29
C ILE A 332 -22.88 20.13 -22.03
N VAL A 333 -23.95 19.36 -22.21
CA VAL A 333 -23.93 17.90 -22.05
C VAL A 333 -22.94 17.25 -23.02
N ALA A 334 -23.02 17.58 -24.32
CA ALA A 334 -22.12 17.04 -25.34
C ALA A 334 -20.66 17.44 -25.11
N GLY A 335 -20.40 18.71 -24.80
CA GLY A 335 -19.07 19.22 -24.49
C GLY A 335 -18.48 18.59 -23.22
N SER A 336 -19.30 18.36 -22.20
CA SER A 336 -18.90 17.69 -20.96
C SER A 336 -18.59 16.21 -21.18
N ALA A 337 -19.41 15.52 -21.98
CA ALA A 337 -19.15 14.15 -22.37
C ALA A 337 -17.84 14.02 -23.18
N PHE A 338 -17.60 14.95 -24.10
CA PHE A 338 -16.32 15.04 -24.82
C PHE A 338 -15.14 15.30 -23.87
N GLY A 339 -15.29 16.22 -22.92
CA GLY A 339 -14.27 16.51 -21.91
C GLY A 339 -13.95 15.30 -21.02
N LEU A 340 -14.97 14.53 -20.62
CA LEU A 340 -14.80 13.26 -19.89
C LEU A 340 -14.07 12.21 -20.73
N ALA A 341 -14.43 12.07 -22.01
CA ALA A 341 -13.74 11.16 -22.92
C ALA A 341 -12.28 11.57 -23.12
N ALA A 342 -12.00 12.87 -23.29
CA ALA A 342 -10.65 13.41 -23.37
C ALA A 342 -9.84 13.14 -22.10
N ALA A 343 -10.44 13.30 -20.91
CA ALA A 343 -9.80 12.97 -19.64
C ALA A 343 -9.48 11.47 -19.53
N CYS A 344 -10.39 10.59 -19.98
CA CYS A 344 -10.16 9.13 -20.01
C CYS A 344 -9.01 8.77 -20.95
N VAL A 345 -8.98 9.36 -22.16
CA VAL A 345 -7.91 9.14 -23.13
C VAL A 345 -6.57 9.64 -22.58
N LEU A 346 -6.55 10.83 -21.97
CA LEU A 346 -5.34 11.39 -21.38
C LEU A 346 -4.83 10.50 -20.24
N ALA A 347 -5.69 10.11 -19.30
CA ALA A 347 -5.34 9.19 -18.21
C ALA A 347 -4.78 7.86 -18.73
N TRP A 348 -5.37 7.31 -19.79
CA TRP A 348 -4.91 6.08 -20.44
C TRP A 348 -3.53 6.24 -21.09
N ARG A 349 -3.28 7.37 -21.75
CA ARG A 349 -2.09 7.64 -22.57
C ARG A 349 -0.89 8.16 -21.77
N LEU A 350 -1.07 8.54 -20.51
CA LEU A 350 0.04 9.05 -19.69
C LEU A 350 1.22 8.05 -19.66
N PRO A 351 2.47 8.53 -19.84
CA PRO A 351 3.65 7.68 -19.81
C PRO A 351 3.79 6.99 -18.45
N THR A 352 4.29 5.75 -18.42
CA THR A 352 4.56 5.05 -17.15
C THR A 352 5.87 5.53 -16.57
N MET A 353 6.02 5.65 -15.24
CA MET A 353 7.30 6.05 -14.61
C MET A 353 8.43 5.03 -14.78
N THR A 354 8.26 4.09 -15.70
CA THR A 354 9.18 3.03 -16.05
C THR A 354 9.16 2.95 -17.57
N ILE A 355 10.34 3.11 -18.17
CA ILE A 355 10.71 2.74 -19.56
C ILE A 355 10.81 3.94 -20.53
N GLN A 356 12.08 4.35 -20.73
CA GLN A 356 12.67 5.07 -21.88
C GLN A 356 12.69 6.61 -21.91
N THR A 357 13.81 7.13 -22.42
CA THR A 357 14.11 8.54 -22.70
C THR A 357 13.15 9.18 -23.72
N GLU A 358 12.59 8.41 -24.65
CA GLU A 358 11.53 8.89 -25.58
C GLU A 358 10.27 9.39 -24.86
N GLU A 359 9.98 8.91 -23.63
CA GLU A 359 8.82 9.36 -22.87
C GLU A 359 8.93 10.80 -22.35
N GLN A 360 10.12 11.41 -22.29
CA GLN A 360 10.27 12.83 -21.92
C GLN A 360 9.59 13.77 -22.92
N VAL A 361 9.62 13.45 -24.22
CA VAL A 361 8.93 14.23 -25.27
C VAL A 361 7.41 14.08 -25.14
N SER A 362 6.92 12.87 -24.83
CA SER A 362 5.50 12.59 -24.57
C SER A 362 4.98 13.29 -23.30
N GLY A 363 5.85 13.46 -22.29
CA GLY A 363 5.56 14.15 -21.04
C GLY A 363 5.25 15.64 -21.25
N ASN A 364 5.98 16.32 -22.15
CA ASN A 364 5.72 17.71 -22.49
C ASN A 364 4.38 17.91 -23.20
N SER A 365 4.02 17.00 -24.11
CA SER A 365 2.72 17.02 -24.78
C SER A 365 1.57 16.80 -23.78
N SER A 366 1.67 15.76 -22.96
CA SER A 366 0.66 15.42 -21.94
C SER A 366 0.50 16.53 -20.90
N ASN A 367 1.59 17.18 -20.50
CA ASN A 367 1.56 18.35 -19.61
C ASN A 367 0.77 19.51 -20.24
N ARG A 368 1.00 19.83 -21.52
CA ARG A 368 0.23 20.87 -22.23
C ARG A 368 -1.25 20.49 -22.31
N PHE A 369 -1.58 19.29 -22.76
CA PHE A 369 -2.98 18.85 -22.89
C PHE A 369 -3.72 18.83 -21.55
N SER A 370 -3.10 18.34 -20.47
CA SER A 370 -3.73 18.38 -19.12
C SER A 370 -4.04 19.81 -18.65
N LYS A 371 -3.19 20.78 -18.98
CA LYS A 371 -3.42 22.20 -18.67
C LYS A 371 -4.57 22.77 -19.50
N TRP A 372 -4.57 22.54 -20.82
CA TRP A 372 -5.63 23.01 -21.71
C TRP A 372 -7.00 22.45 -21.33
N LEU A 373 -7.06 21.15 -21.02
CA LEU A 373 -8.29 20.50 -20.57
C LEU A 373 -8.81 21.12 -19.27
N LEU A 374 -7.93 21.36 -18.29
CA LEU A 374 -8.31 22.01 -17.03
C LEU A 374 -8.81 23.44 -17.25
N VAL A 375 -8.05 24.27 -17.97
CA VAL A 375 -8.45 25.65 -18.27
C VAL A 375 -9.78 25.69 -19.02
N GLY A 376 -9.93 24.88 -20.08
CA GLY A 376 -11.17 24.79 -20.86
C GLY A 376 -12.37 24.37 -20.01
N SER A 377 -12.24 23.31 -19.21
CA SER A 377 -13.31 22.85 -18.32
C SER A 377 -13.69 23.89 -17.26
N SER A 378 -12.72 24.59 -16.69
CA SER A 378 -12.94 25.64 -15.67
C SER A 378 -13.62 26.88 -16.24
N VAL A 379 -13.23 27.30 -17.45
CA VAL A 379 -13.88 28.44 -18.14
C VAL A 379 -15.34 28.11 -18.45
N VAL A 380 -15.60 26.93 -19.03
CA VAL A 380 -16.98 26.47 -19.29
C VAL A 380 -17.77 26.39 -17.98
N PHE A 381 -17.18 25.85 -16.92
CA PHE A 381 -17.81 25.80 -15.60
C PHE A 381 -18.18 27.19 -15.08
N GLY A 382 -17.27 28.15 -15.11
CA GLY A 382 -17.55 29.54 -14.70
C GLY A 382 -18.65 30.19 -15.53
N VAL A 383 -18.66 29.99 -16.85
CA VAL A 383 -19.71 30.51 -17.76
C VAL A 383 -21.07 29.90 -17.43
N VAL A 384 -21.12 28.58 -17.18
CA VAL A 384 -22.37 27.89 -16.81
C VAL A 384 -22.88 28.36 -15.45
N LEU A 385 -22.02 28.52 -14.45
CA LEU A 385 -22.40 29.05 -13.14
C LEU A 385 -22.97 30.47 -13.24
N LEU A 386 -22.32 31.35 -14.01
CA LEU A 386 -22.80 32.71 -14.24
C LEU A 386 -24.15 32.70 -14.96
N GLY A 387 -24.29 31.86 -15.99
CA GLY A 387 -25.55 31.67 -16.71
C GLY A 387 -26.68 31.24 -15.79
N LEU A 388 -26.45 30.25 -14.92
CA LEU A 388 -27.43 29.76 -13.94
C LEU A 388 -27.79 30.80 -12.86
N ALA A 389 -26.86 31.67 -12.49
CA ALA A 389 -27.09 32.70 -11.47
C ALA A 389 -27.89 33.90 -11.99
N VAL A 390 -27.69 34.26 -13.27
CA VAL A 390 -28.23 35.48 -13.89
C VAL A 390 -29.49 35.22 -14.71
N LEU A 391 -29.55 34.09 -15.44
CA LEU A 391 -30.70 33.81 -16.31
C LEU A 391 -31.92 33.36 -15.49
N PRO A 392 -33.12 33.86 -15.82
CA PRO A 392 -34.34 33.43 -15.16
C PRO A 392 -34.61 31.95 -15.48
N THR A 393 -34.57 31.10 -14.45
CA THR A 393 -34.99 29.69 -14.55
C THR A 393 -36.42 29.55 -14.03
N PRO A 394 -37.31 28.82 -14.72
CA PRO A 394 -38.66 28.60 -14.23
C PRO A 394 -38.65 27.96 -12.83
N VAL A 395 -39.52 28.43 -11.96
CA VAL A 395 -39.68 27.94 -10.58
C VAL A 395 -40.51 26.67 -10.63
N VAL A 396 -39.86 25.50 -10.59
CA VAL A 396 -40.54 24.21 -10.42
C VAL A 396 -40.00 23.52 -9.16
N PRO A 397 -40.78 23.42 -8.07
CA PRO A 397 -40.43 22.63 -6.89
C PRO A 397 -40.72 21.12 -7.07
N PRO A 398 -40.19 20.26 -6.18
CA PRO A 398 -38.86 19.68 -6.29
C PRO A 398 -38.75 18.67 -7.45
N GLN A 399 -37.74 18.84 -8.29
CA GLN A 399 -37.33 17.85 -9.28
C GLN A 399 -35.97 17.28 -8.86
N ARG A 400 -35.97 15.99 -8.53
CA ARG A 400 -34.76 15.20 -8.21
C ARG A 400 -33.69 15.43 -9.26
N LEU A 401 -32.42 15.33 -8.88
CA LEU A 401 -31.32 15.45 -9.83
C LEU A 401 -31.37 14.31 -10.86
N TYR A 402 -31.65 14.64 -12.11
CA TYR A 402 -31.69 13.66 -13.19
C TYR A 402 -30.31 13.01 -13.38
N GLY A 403 -30.30 11.69 -13.44
CA GLY A 403 -29.12 10.92 -13.81
C GLY A 403 -28.07 10.71 -12.70
N ALA A 404 -28.17 11.31 -11.51
CA ALA A 404 -27.17 11.10 -10.44
C ALA A 404 -27.06 9.62 -10.00
N GLY A 405 -28.22 8.97 -9.79
CA GLY A 405 -28.29 7.54 -9.51
C GLY A 405 -27.78 6.65 -10.65
N MET A 406 -28.00 7.08 -11.89
CA MET A 406 -27.52 6.39 -13.09
C MET A 406 -26.02 6.57 -13.28
N ALA A 407 -25.48 7.76 -13.01
CA ALA A 407 -24.05 8.03 -13.06
C ALA A 407 -23.30 7.12 -12.09
N LEU A 408 -23.81 6.94 -10.86
CA LEU A 408 -23.24 5.98 -9.91
C LEU A 408 -23.24 4.56 -10.49
N LEU A 409 -24.37 4.11 -11.06
CA LEU A 409 -24.49 2.77 -11.63
C LEU A 409 -23.55 2.56 -12.82
N VAL A 410 -23.47 3.52 -13.75
CA VAL A 410 -22.58 3.47 -14.92
C VAL A 410 -21.11 3.42 -14.48
N LEU A 411 -20.73 4.23 -13.49
CA LEU A 411 -19.38 4.23 -12.93
C LEU A 411 -19.08 2.94 -12.17
N ALA A 412 -20.05 2.37 -11.45
CA ALA A 412 -19.91 1.08 -10.79
C ALA A 412 -19.72 -0.05 -11.80
N ILE A 413 -20.47 -0.05 -12.92
CA ILE A 413 -20.31 -1.00 -14.03
C ILE A 413 -18.92 -0.83 -14.66
N ALA A 414 -18.53 0.40 -15.01
CA ALA A 414 -17.23 0.67 -15.62
C ALA A 414 -16.07 0.23 -14.70
N GLY A 415 -16.17 0.56 -13.41
CA GLY A 415 -15.22 0.12 -12.39
C GLY A 415 -15.16 -1.40 -12.25
N ALA A 416 -16.31 -2.08 -12.23
CA ALA A 416 -16.39 -3.53 -12.14
C ALA A 416 -15.80 -4.21 -13.38
N VAL A 417 -16.06 -3.69 -14.58
CA VAL A 417 -15.46 -4.20 -15.82
C VAL A 417 -13.94 -4.11 -15.78
N VAL A 418 -13.38 -2.96 -15.38
CA VAL A 418 -11.93 -2.79 -15.29
C VAL A 418 -11.34 -3.69 -14.19
N ALA A 419 -11.96 -3.74 -13.02
CA ALA A 419 -11.52 -4.60 -11.90
C ALA A 419 -11.54 -6.09 -12.28
N ILE A 420 -12.62 -6.56 -12.93
CA ILE A 420 -12.75 -7.94 -13.40
C ILE A 420 -11.69 -8.25 -14.47
N SER A 421 -11.43 -7.32 -15.38
CA SER A 421 -10.35 -7.47 -16.37
C SER A 421 -8.98 -7.64 -15.71
N GLY A 422 -8.78 -7.03 -14.52
CA GLY A 422 -7.56 -7.13 -13.72
C GLY A 422 -7.17 -8.55 -13.33
N PHE A 423 -8.15 -9.46 -13.15
CA PHE A 423 -7.86 -10.88 -12.88
C PHE A 423 -7.23 -11.60 -14.09
N ALA A 424 -7.32 -11.02 -15.29
CA ALA A 424 -6.68 -11.52 -16.50
C ALA A 424 -5.31 -10.87 -16.78
N TRP A 425 -4.87 -9.90 -15.98
CA TRP A 425 -3.56 -9.23 -16.14
C TRP A 425 -2.39 -10.06 -15.58
N ARG A 426 -2.57 -11.38 -15.50
CA ARG A 426 -1.61 -12.33 -14.94
C ARG A 426 -0.38 -12.55 -15.85
N PRO A 427 0.79 -12.86 -15.27
CA PRO A 427 1.99 -13.27 -16.01
C PRO A 427 1.76 -14.60 -16.76
N PRO A 428 2.71 -15.01 -17.62
CA PRO A 428 2.71 -16.35 -18.23
C PRO A 428 2.63 -17.46 -17.17
N VAL A 429 2.03 -18.60 -17.53
CA VAL A 429 1.67 -19.69 -16.60
C VAL A 429 2.86 -20.20 -15.75
N SER A 430 4.08 -20.14 -16.28
CA SER A 430 5.31 -20.57 -15.59
C SER A 430 5.65 -19.78 -14.33
N ARG A 431 5.15 -18.54 -14.17
CA ARG A 431 5.41 -17.69 -12.98
C ARG A 431 4.22 -17.59 -12.01
N ASN A 432 3.15 -18.36 -12.23
CA ASN A 432 1.93 -18.27 -11.41
C ASN A 432 2.12 -18.75 -9.97
N ALA A 433 3.02 -19.71 -9.72
CA ALA A 433 3.26 -20.22 -8.36
C ALA A 433 3.96 -19.18 -7.48
N GLU A 434 4.74 -18.30 -8.10
CA GLU A 434 5.67 -17.36 -7.45
C GLU A 434 5.02 -16.00 -7.17
N THR A 435 3.76 -15.81 -7.56
CA THR A 435 3.04 -14.53 -7.48
C THR A 435 1.81 -14.62 -6.59
N ALA A 436 1.48 -13.51 -5.91
CA ALA A 436 0.34 -13.43 -5.00
C ALA A 436 -0.97 -13.64 -5.77
N TRP A 437 -1.88 -14.46 -5.22
CA TRP A 437 -3.13 -14.86 -5.86
C TRP A 437 -2.96 -15.42 -7.30
N SER A 438 -1.80 -16.03 -7.56
CA SER A 438 -1.38 -16.50 -8.89
C SER A 438 -1.39 -15.39 -9.95
N GLY A 439 -0.86 -14.23 -9.58
CA GLY A 439 -0.69 -13.07 -10.47
C GLY A 439 -1.97 -12.26 -10.66
N ARG A 440 -2.99 -12.47 -9.83
CA ARG A 440 -4.27 -11.77 -9.87
C ARG A 440 -4.32 -10.53 -8.97
N GLY A 441 -3.17 -10.09 -8.46
CA GLY A 441 -3.02 -8.88 -7.63
C GLY A 441 -3.82 -7.68 -8.15
N PRO A 442 -3.73 -7.29 -9.44
CA PRO A 442 -4.44 -6.12 -9.94
C PRO A 442 -5.96 -6.21 -9.76
N GLY A 443 -6.56 -7.37 -10.06
CA GLY A 443 -7.99 -7.62 -9.88
C GLY A 443 -8.40 -7.60 -8.41
N VAL A 444 -7.58 -8.15 -7.52
CA VAL A 444 -7.81 -8.15 -6.06
C VAL A 444 -7.83 -6.71 -5.52
N PHE A 445 -6.77 -5.94 -5.78
CA PHE A 445 -6.66 -4.55 -5.31
C PHE A 445 -7.77 -3.66 -5.89
N MET A 446 -8.06 -3.74 -7.19
CA MET A 446 -9.13 -2.95 -7.81
C MET A 446 -10.51 -3.34 -7.26
N THR A 447 -10.80 -4.63 -7.06
CA THR A 447 -12.10 -5.06 -6.51
C THR A 447 -12.30 -4.56 -5.10
N ILE A 448 -11.31 -4.70 -4.22
CA ILE A 448 -11.38 -4.22 -2.84
C ILE A 448 -11.53 -2.69 -2.82
N SER A 449 -10.74 -1.98 -3.63
CA SER A 449 -10.84 -0.52 -3.77
C SER A 449 -12.24 -0.09 -4.21
N LEU A 450 -12.82 -0.75 -5.22
CA LEU A 450 -14.17 -0.46 -5.71
C LEU A 450 -15.25 -0.74 -4.65
N ALA A 451 -15.17 -1.88 -3.96
CA ALA A 451 -16.10 -2.21 -2.88
C ALA A 451 -16.04 -1.18 -1.75
N VAL A 452 -14.85 -0.77 -1.31
CA VAL A 452 -14.69 0.26 -0.27
C VAL A 452 -15.18 1.62 -0.76
N ALA A 453 -14.95 1.99 -2.02
CA ALA A 453 -15.48 3.23 -2.60
C ALA A 453 -17.01 3.25 -2.60
N LEU A 454 -17.64 2.20 -3.15
CA LEU A 454 -19.10 2.08 -3.23
C LEU A 454 -19.75 1.99 -1.85
N ALA A 455 -19.16 1.23 -0.91
CA ALA A 455 -19.64 1.17 0.47
C ALA A 455 -19.53 2.52 1.16
N THR A 456 -18.39 3.21 1.06
CA THR A 456 -18.21 4.55 1.65
C THR A 456 -19.19 5.55 1.05
N SER A 457 -19.37 5.56 -0.27
CA SER A 457 -20.37 6.38 -0.97
C SER A 457 -21.79 6.13 -0.46
N ALA A 458 -22.18 4.86 -0.33
CA ALA A 458 -23.49 4.48 0.18
C ALA A 458 -23.67 4.89 1.65
N ILE A 459 -22.69 4.60 2.51
CA ILE A 459 -22.73 4.98 3.92
C ILE A 459 -22.89 6.49 4.06
N VAL A 460 -22.06 7.28 3.38
CA VAL A 460 -22.10 8.74 3.48
C VAL A 460 -23.46 9.29 3.00
N VAL A 461 -23.95 8.85 1.84
CA VAL A 461 -25.21 9.38 1.29
C VAL A 461 -26.41 8.96 2.13
N VAL A 462 -26.48 7.68 2.51
CA VAL A 462 -27.59 7.14 3.30
C VAL A 462 -27.60 7.72 4.71
N THR A 463 -26.46 7.79 5.39
CA THR A 463 -26.41 8.34 6.76
C THR A 463 -26.66 9.84 6.80
N THR A 464 -26.18 10.60 5.80
CA THR A 464 -26.52 12.02 5.69
C THR A 464 -28.01 12.22 5.40
N GLY A 465 -28.60 11.45 4.48
CA GLY A 465 -30.02 11.58 4.20
C GLY A 465 -30.90 11.16 5.38
N ASP A 466 -30.55 10.09 6.09
CA ASP A 466 -31.23 9.65 7.31
C ASP A 466 -31.19 10.73 8.41
N PHE A 467 -29.99 11.28 8.66
CA PHE A 467 -29.85 12.41 9.58
C PHE A 467 -30.76 13.57 9.19
N LEU A 468 -30.76 13.98 7.92
CA LEU A 468 -31.58 15.10 7.45
C LEU A 468 -33.09 14.80 7.47
N ASN A 469 -33.50 13.54 7.37
CA ASN A 469 -34.91 13.11 7.34
C ASN A 469 -35.61 13.26 8.72
N GLY A 470 -34.85 13.58 9.77
CA GLY A 470 -35.37 13.92 11.09
C GLY A 470 -36.05 12.74 11.78
N ALA A 471 -37.35 12.87 12.07
CA ALA A 471 -38.13 11.83 12.78
C ALA A 471 -38.55 10.66 11.87
N ASN A 472 -38.41 10.80 10.55
CA ASN A 472 -38.71 9.73 9.60
C ASN A 472 -37.56 8.71 9.57
N GLY A 473 -37.89 7.41 9.61
CA GLY A 473 -36.87 6.35 9.57
C GLY A 473 -36.14 6.21 8.23
N PRO A 474 -35.01 5.49 8.20
CA PRO A 474 -34.18 5.29 7.01
C PRO A 474 -34.91 4.66 5.80
N SER A 475 -35.93 3.83 6.05
CA SER A 475 -36.74 3.18 5.02
C SER A 475 -37.58 4.17 4.20
N ALA A 476 -37.89 5.34 4.77
CA ALA A 476 -38.58 6.42 4.08
C ALA A 476 -37.71 7.09 3.00
N LEU A 477 -36.38 6.85 2.98
CA LEU A 477 -35.45 7.41 1.99
C LEU A 477 -35.64 6.84 0.57
N ILE A 478 -36.29 5.67 0.47
CA ILE A 478 -36.50 4.93 -0.79
C ILE A 478 -37.97 4.98 -1.23
N GLY A 479 -38.86 5.40 -0.33
CA GLY A 479 -40.30 5.42 -0.53
C GLY A 479 -40.79 6.60 -1.38
N ALA A 480 -42.04 6.48 -1.86
CA ALA A 480 -42.74 7.55 -2.59
C ALA A 480 -43.47 8.55 -1.67
N ALA A 481 -43.19 8.55 -0.37
CA ALA A 481 -43.82 9.48 0.56
C ALA A 481 -43.42 10.93 0.20
N SER A 482 -44.41 11.81 0.05
CA SER A 482 -44.21 13.20 -0.36
C SER A 482 -43.55 14.08 0.72
N SER A 483 -43.33 13.54 1.92
CA SER A 483 -42.82 14.25 3.10
C SER A 483 -41.45 13.76 3.58
N SER A 484 -40.71 13.01 2.75
CA SER A 484 -39.37 12.52 3.08
C SER A 484 -38.34 12.86 2.01
N ILE A 485 -37.08 12.92 2.44
CA ILE A 485 -35.93 13.03 1.54
C ILE A 485 -35.84 11.77 0.69
N HIS A 486 -35.53 11.91 -0.60
CA HIS A 486 -35.36 10.79 -1.49
C HIS A 486 -33.89 10.57 -1.85
N ILE A 487 -33.43 9.34 -1.71
CA ILE A 487 -32.10 8.88 -2.13
C ILE A 487 -32.25 7.89 -3.28
N SER A 488 -31.34 7.96 -4.26
CA SER A 488 -31.33 6.99 -5.36
C SER A 488 -31.15 5.55 -4.87
N ARG A 489 -31.99 4.67 -5.41
CA ARG A 489 -31.96 3.21 -5.24
C ARG A 489 -30.56 2.61 -5.47
N SER A 490 -29.76 3.17 -6.36
CA SER A 490 -28.38 2.70 -6.64
C SER A 490 -27.49 2.70 -5.39
N PHE A 491 -27.54 3.76 -4.57
CA PHE A 491 -26.70 3.84 -3.36
C PHE A 491 -27.07 2.77 -2.35
N VAL A 492 -28.37 2.55 -2.16
CA VAL A 492 -28.86 1.55 -1.20
C VAL A 492 -28.53 0.14 -1.67
N ALA A 493 -28.89 -0.23 -2.90
CA ALA A 493 -28.67 -1.57 -3.42
C ALA A 493 -27.18 -1.96 -3.43
N LEU A 494 -26.30 -1.05 -3.90
CA LEU A 494 -24.86 -1.26 -3.90
C LEU A 494 -24.30 -1.36 -2.48
N GLY A 495 -24.66 -0.43 -1.59
CA GLY A 495 -24.18 -0.45 -0.20
C GLY A 495 -24.58 -1.71 0.55
N THR A 496 -25.86 -2.08 0.51
CA THR A 496 -26.41 -3.22 1.24
C THR A 496 -25.72 -4.53 0.85
N LEU A 497 -25.60 -4.83 -0.45
CA LEU A 497 -25.01 -6.08 -0.90
C LEU A 497 -23.50 -6.15 -0.65
N ILE A 498 -22.78 -5.04 -0.74
CA ILE A 498 -21.34 -5.01 -0.41
C ILE A 498 -21.15 -5.34 1.08
N VAL A 499 -21.98 -4.79 1.96
CA VAL A 499 -21.90 -5.09 3.39
C VAL A 499 -22.25 -6.55 3.67
N ILE A 500 -23.30 -7.10 3.04
CA ILE A 500 -23.64 -8.52 3.16
C ILE A 500 -22.46 -9.38 2.69
N GLY A 501 -21.84 -9.04 1.56
CA GLY A 501 -20.64 -9.71 1.05
C GLY A 501 -19.49 -9.68 2.05
N LEU A 502 -19.25 -8.53 2.70
CA LEU A 502 -18.23 -8.40 3.76
C LEU A 502 -18.54 -9.31 4.95
N VAL A 503 -19.78 -9.31 5.45
CA VAL A 503 -20.19 -10.13 6.60
C VAL A 503 -20.02 -11.61 6.29
N VAL A 504 -20.47 -12.07 5.11
CA VAL A 504 -20.31 -13.46 4.66
C VAL A 504 -18.83 -13.84 4.57
N ALA A 505 -17.99 -12.97 3.99
CA ALA A 505 -16.56 -13.21 3.89
C ALA A 505 -15.88 -13.28 5.25
N VAL A 506 -16.19 -12.34 6.15
CA VAL A 506 -15.63 -12.31 7.51
C VAL A 506 -16.03 -13.55 8.27
N LEU A 507 -17.31 -13.94 8.26
CA LEU A 507 -17.78 -15.17 8.91
C LEU A 507 -17.07 -16.40 8.35
N TYR A 508 -16.94 -16.50 7.02
CA TYR A 508 -16.18 -17.58 6.38
C TYR A 508 -14.72 -17.59 6.85
N VAL A 509 -14.02 -16.46 6.84
CA VAL A 509 -12.62 -16.35 7.27
C VAL A 509 -12.47 -16.71 8.76
N LEU A 510 -13.32 -16.17 9.63
CA LEU A 510 -13.30 -16.48 11.07
C LEU A 510 -13.51 -17.98 11.29
N LEU A 511 -14.49 -18.58 10.62
CA LEU A 511 -14.73 -20.03 10.69
C LEU A 511 -13.48 -20.83 10.26
N ARG A 512 -12.76 -20.40 9.21
CA ARG A 512 -11.55 -21.11 8.73
C ARG A 512 -10.32 -20.87 9.61
N VAL A 513 -10.18 -19.68 10.17
CA VAL A 513 -9.05 -19.28 11.02
C VAL A 513 -9.16 -19.89 12.43
N PHE A 514 -10.37 -19.98 12.99
CA PHE A 514 -10.58 -20.43 14.38
C PHE A 514 -10.87 -21.94 14.53
N ARG A 515 -11.32 -22.65 13.48
CA ARG A 515 -11.66 -24.09 13.60
C ARG A 515 -10.48 -25.05 13.78
N ARG A 516 -9.22 -24.63 13.57
CA ARG A 516 -8.04 -25.51 13.67
C ARG A 516 -6.93 -24.92 14.53
N ARG A 517 -6.39 -25.72 15.46
CA ARG A 517 -5.09 -25.45 16.06
C ARG A 517 -4.01 -25.67 15.00
N ARG A 518 -3.04 -24.77 14.93
CA ARG A 518 -1.93 -24.83 13.97
C ARG A 518 -0.72 -25.47 14.65
N ASP A 519 -0.06 -26.40 13.98
CA ASP A 519 1.16 -27.05 14.47
C ASP A 519 2.38 -26.47 13.74
N LEU A 520 3.26 -25.81 14.48
CA LEU A 520 4.51 -25.24 13.97
C LEU A 520 5.75 -25.91 14.58
N THR A 521 5.55 -26.97 15.37
CA THR A 521 6.61 -27.56 16.20
C THR A 521 7.70 -28.18 15.32
N ALA A 522 7.29 -28.95 14.31
CA ALA A 522 8.22 -29.58 13.37
C ALA A 522 9.09 -28.54 12.63
N ARG A 523 8.49 -27.43 12.16
CA ARG A 523 9.24 -26.35 11.50
C ARG A 523 10.25 -25.71 12.43
N GLY A 524 9.86 -25.43 13.68
CA GLY A 524 10.76 -24.84 14.66
C GLY A 524 11.93 -25.75 15.03
N VAL A 525 11.68 -27.05 15.19
CA VAL A 525 12.73 -28.04 15.47
C VAL A 525 13.71 -28.10 14.32
N LEU A 526 13.23 -28.26 13.07
CA LEU A 526 14.06 -28.36 11.87
C LEU A 526 15.09 -27.23 11.77
N TRP A 527 14.66 -26.00 12.03
CA TRP A 527 15.51 -24.81 11.93
C TRP A 527 16.50 -24.66 13.09
N ARG A 528 16.18 -25.18 14.28
CA ARG A 528 17.11 -25.16 15.43
C ARG A 528 18.15 -26.28 15.38
N THR A 529 17.83 -27.40 14.73
CA THR A 529 18.72 -28.55 14.61
C THR A 529 19.54 -28.55 13.33
N ALA A 530 19.29 -27.62 12.42
CA ALA A 530 20.12 -27.43 11.24
C ALA A 530 21.54 -27.04 11.71
N PRO A 531 22.60 -27.74 11.27
CA PRO A 531 23.95 -27.39 11.66
C PRO A 531 24.19 -25.93 11.29
N THR A 532 24.55 -25.09 12.25
CA THR A 532 25.14 -23.78 11.98
C THR A 532 26.52 -24.01 11.35
N SER A 533 27.03 -23.05 10.59
CA SER A 533 28.24 -23.16 9.76
C SER A 533 29.57 -23.37 10.53
N GLU A 534 29.52 -23.75 11.82
CA GLU A 534 30.69 -24.10 12.61
C GLU A 534 30.69 -25.60 12.93
N PRO A 535 31.76 -26.35 12.62
CA PRO A 535 31.93 -27.67 13.20
C PRO A 535 31.98 -27.51 14.72
N PRO A 536 31.21 -28.30 15.50
CA PRO A 536 31.31 -28.24 16.94
C PRO A 536 32.76 -28.50 17.33
N ALA A 537 33.34 -27.59 18.13
CA ALA A 537 34.56 -27.89 18.85
C ALA A 537 34.37 -29.27 19.49
N ARG A 538 35.32 -30.20 19.28
CA ARG A 538 35.23 -31.59 19.74
C ARG A 538 34.87 -31.62 21.23
N GLY A 539 33.59 -31.82 21.53
CA GLY A 539 33.01 -31.68 22.86
C GLY A 539 31.54 -31.31 22.72
N GLY A 540 30.65 -32.32 22.75
CA GLY A 540 29.26 -32.21 22.33
C GLY A 540 28.46 -31.11 23.03
N ALA A 541 28.16 -30.04 22.31
CA ALA A 541 27.04 -29.17 22.64
C ALA A 541 25.77 -29.81 22.08
N LYS A 542 24.88 -30.24 22.99
CA LYS A 542 23.49 -30.63 22.67
C LYS A 542 22.82 -29.48 21.90
N PRO A 543 21.87 -29.75 20.99
CA PRO A 543 21.01 -28.69 20.46
C PRO A 543 20.42 -27.89 21.62
N PRO A 544 20.20 -26.56 21.49
CA PRO A 544 19.59 -25.77 22.55
C PRO A 544 18.15 -26.24 22.76
N THR A 545 18.00 -27.25 23.59
CA THR A 545 16.80 -27.51 24.36
C THR A 545 16.52 -26.24 25.15
N VAL A 546 15.23 -25.90 25.33
CA VAL A 546 14.85 -24.94 26.38
C VAL A 546 15.67 -25.31 27.60
N PRO A 547 16.56 -24.42 28.10
CA PRO A 547 17.50 -24.77 29.16
C PRO A 547 16.73 -25.55 30.23
N ASP A 548 17.17 -26.77 30.55
CA ASP A 548 16.46 -27.58 31.55
C ASP A 548 16.40 -26.84 32.89
N GLU A 549 17.36 -25.95 33.12
CA GLU A 549 17.29 -24.81 34.03
C GLU A 549 17.31 -23.50 33.24
N LEU A 550 16.21 -22.72 33.25
CA LEU A 550 16.29 -21.30 32.94
C LEU A 550 17.18 -20.65 34.02
N SER A 551 18.46 -20.41 33.73
CA SER A 551 19.33 -19.62 34.59
C SER A 551 18.81 -18.19 34.62
N VAL A 552 18.15 -17.81 35.71
CA VAL A 552 17.70 -16.44 35.93
C VAL A 552 18.95 -15.58 36.17
N PRO A 553 19.18 -14.49 35.43
CA PRO A 553 20.27 -13.57 35.72
C PRO A 553 20.15 -13.06 37.17
N SER A 554 21.27 -12.89 37.86
CA SER A 554 21.33 -12.40 39.23
C SER A 554 20.50 -11.11 39.39
N GLY A 555 19.32 -11.20 40.02
CA GLY A 555 18.40 -10.08 40.25
C GLY A 555 17.10 -10.06 39.44
N GLY A 556 16.86 -11.00 38.51
CA GLY A 556 15.56 -11.17 37.83
C GLY A 556 14.54 -11.94 38.68
N VAL A 557 13.24 -11.61 38.58
CA VAL A 557 12.19 -12.35 39.30
C VAL A 557 11.53 -13.40 38.41
N LEU A 558 11.40 -14.60 39.02
CA LEU A 558 10.61 -15.79 38.69
C LEU A 558 10.24 -16.01 37.21
N PRO A 559 10.77 -17.05 36.54
CA PRO A 559 10.16 -17.50 35.30
C PRO A 559 8.70 -17.90 35.57
N PRO A 560 7.73 -17.56 34.68
CA PRO A 560 6.48 -18.31 34.68
C PRO A 560 6.84 -19.80 34.61
N SER A 561 6.17 -20.66 35.40
CA SER A 561 6.48 -22.10 35.42
C SER A 561 6.71 -22.61 33.98
N LYS A 562 7.72 -23.47 33.76
CA LYS A 562 8.05 -24.04 32.42
C LYS A 562 6.81 -24.36 31.56
N PRO A 563 5.73 -25.01 32.08
CA PRO A 563 4.50 -25.22 31.30
C PRO A 563 3.76 -23.93 30.90
N THR A 564 3.72 -22.91 31.75
CA THR A 564 3.11 -21.60 31.44
C THR A 564 3.88 -20.88 30.34
N LEU A 565 5.21 -20.88 30.39
CA LEU A 565 6.05 -20.27 29.36
C LEU A 565 5.87 -20.97 28.00
N LEU A 566 5.92 -22.31 27.99
CA LEU A 566 5.69 -23.11 26.79
C LEU A 566 4.31 -22.87 26.20
N ARG A 567 3.27 -22.79 27.03
CA ARG A 567 1.91 -22.46 26.59
C ARG A 567 1.85 -21.07 25.95
N ARG A 568 2.48 -20.06 26.56
CA ARG A 568 2.57 -18.71 25.97
C ARG A 568 3.26 -18.72 24.60
N ILE A 569 4.36 -19.45 24.45
CA ILE A 569 5.06 -19.60 23.15
C ILE A 569 4.12 -20.23 22.12
N VAL A 570 3.48 -21.35 22.45
CA VAL A 570 2.54 -22.04 21.55
C VAL A 570 1.36 -21.14 21.18
N ASP A 571 0.81 -20.39 22.13
CA ASP A 571 -0.28 -19.44 21.88
C ASP A 571 0.15 -18.31 20.95
N LYS A 572 1.37 -17.77 21.12
CA LYS A 572 1.94 -16.74 20.24
C LYS A 572 2.23 -17.28 18.84
N ARG A 573 2.79 -18.47 18.72
CA ARG A 573 2.97 -19.21 17.45
C ARG A 573 1.65 -19.43 16.72
N ALA A 574 0.63 -19.91 17.43
CA ALA A 574 -0.70 -20.12 16.87
C ALA A 574 -1.34 -18.79 16.44
N GLY A 575 -1.15 -17.71 17.20
CA GLY A 575 -1.53 -16.36 16.83
C GLY A 575 -0.86 -15.90 15.52
N ALA A 576 0.46 -16.05 15.42
CA ALA A 576 1.22 -15.74 14.22
C ALA A 576 0.72 -16.53 12.99
N ALA A 577 0.57 -17.85 13.11
CA ALA A 577 0.07 -18.70 12.03
C ALA A 577 -1.33 -18.30 11.54
N ARG A 578 -2.22 -17.80 12.42
CA ARG A 578 -3.54 -17.30 12.01
C ARG A 578 -3.42 -16.02 11.16
N LEU A 579 -2.51 -15.12 11.51
CA LEU A 579 -2.26 -13.88 10.77
C LEU A 579 -1.55 -14.14 9.44
N HIS A 580 -0.74 -15.20 9.34
CA HIS A 580 -0.12 -15.65 8.09
C HIS A 580 -1.13 -16.09 7.01
N LEU A 581 -2.42 -16.27 7.37
CA LEU A 581 -3.51 -16.61 6.43
C LEU A 581 -4.14 -15.38 5.76
N VAL A 582 -3.50 -14.21 5.85
CA VAL A 582 -4.02 -12.97 5.26
C VAL A 582 -4.21 -13.09 3.74
N GLU A 583 -3.30 -13.72 3.00
CA GLU A 583 -3.43 -13.87 1.54
C GLU A 583 -4.71 -14.63 1.13
N PRO A 584 -4.98 -15.87 1.63
CA PRO A 584 -6.20 -16.58 1.29
C PRO A 584 -7.46 -15.97 1.92
N ALA A 585 -7.35 -15.24 3.04
CA ALA A 585 -8.47 -14.47 3.60
C ALA A 585 -8.88 -13.30 2.68
N VAL A 586 -7.91 -12.53 2.19
CA VAL A 586 -8.11 -11.44 1.23
C VAL A 586 -8.72 -11.98 -0.07
N TRP A 587 -8.29 -13.17 -0.51
CA TRP A 587 -8.91 -13.84 -1.66
C TRP A 587 -10.39 -14.15 -1.44
N ALA A 588 -10.77 -14.70 -0.28
CA ALA A 588 -12.17 -14.98 0.04
C ALA A 588 -13.03 -13.71 0.10
N VAL A 589 -12.50 -12.64 0.71
CA VAL A 589 -13.14 -11.32 0.72
C VAL A 589 -13.33 -10.76 -0.69
N THR A 590 -12.32 -10.91 -1.55
CA THR A 590 -12.38 -10.46 -2.95
C THR A 590 -13.49 -11.19 -3.70
N ILE A 591 -13.58 -12.52 -3.58
CA ILE A 591 -14.65 -13.30 -4.22
C ILE A 591 -16.03 -12.82 -3.77
N ALA A 592 -16.22 -12.64 -2.45
CA ALA A 592 -17.49 -12.16 -1.91
C ALA A 592 -17.84 -10.76 -2.44
N PHE A 593 -16.86 -9.87 -2.58
CA PHE A 593 -17.07 -8.55 -3.16
C PHE A 593 -17.38 -8.58 -4.66
N VAL A 594 -16.74 -9.44 -5.46
CA VAL A 594 -17.12 -9.62 -6.87
C VAL A 594 -18.59 -10.05 -6.96
N CYS A 595 -18.99 -11.06 -6.20
CA CYS A 595 -20.38 -11.53 -6.19
C CYS A 595 -21.34 -10.42 -5.73
N ALA A 596 -21.03 -9.71 -4.64
CA ALA A 596 -21.85 -8.63 -4.12
C ALA A 596 -22.03 -7.48 -5.12
N ILE A 597 -20.95 -7.02 -5.76
CA ILE A 597 -20.98 -5.93 -6.74
C ILE A 597 -21.79 -6.34 -7.97
N VAL A 598 -21.58 -7.54 -8.51
CA VAL A 598 -22.32 -8.04 -9.68
C VAL A 598 -23.81 -8.17 -9.35
N CYS A 599 -24.16 -8.82 -8.23
CA CYS A 599 -25.55 -8.95 -7.79
C CYS A 599 -26.20 -7.57 -7.58
N ALA A 600 -25.47 -6.60 -7.04
CA ALA A 600 -25.99 -5.25 -6.82
C ALA A 600 -26.22 -4.47 -8.09
N ILE A 601 -25.30 -4.57 -9.06
CA ILE A 601 -25.48 -4.00 -10.39
C ILE A 601 -26.72 -4.62 -11.05
N VAL A 602 -26.83 -5.94 -11.06
CA VAL A 602 -27.98 -6.65 -11.67
C VAL A 602 -29.29 -6.24 -11.00
N TRP A 603 -29.33 -6.21 -9.66
CA TRP A 603 -30.52 -5.80 -8.91
C TRP A 603 -30.92 -4.35 -9.18
N THR A 604 -29.94 -3.45 -9.26
CA THR A 604 -30.18 -2.03 -9.57
C THR A 604 -30.66 -1.84 -11.01
N CYS A 605 -30.02 -2.50 -11.99
CA CYS A 605 -30.43 -2.50 -13.39
C CYS A 605 -31.85 -3.04 -13.54
N TRP A 606 -32.17 -4.16 -12.87
CA TRP A 606 -33.51 -4.74 -12.85
C TRP A 606 -34.54 -3.72 -12.36
N SER A 607 -34.31 -3.11 -11.18
CA SER A 607 -35.20 -2.08 -10.61
C SER A 607 -35.44 -0.90 -11.57
N TYR A 608 -34.41 -0.48 -12.32
CA TYR A 608 -34.55 0.60 -13.30
C TYR A 608 -35.34 0.19 -14.54
N VAL A 609 -35.12 -1.02 -15.05
CA VAL A 609 -35.80 -1.54 -16.25
C VAL A 609 -37.27 -1.82 -15.96
N THR A 610 -37.58 -2.47 -14.83
CA THR A 610 -38.96 -2.81 -14.45
C THR A 610 -39.72 -1.64 -13.83
N ARG A 611 -39.03 -0.54 -13.51
CA ARG A 611 -39.55 0.62 -12.77
C ARG A 611 -40.13 0.26 -11.40
N SER A 612 -39.85 -0.93 -10.88
CA SER A 612 -40.30 -1.37 -9.55
C SER A 612 -39.40 -0.78 -8.46
N ASP A 613 -39.93 -0.49 -7.28
CA ASP A 613 -39.10 -0.24 -6.11
C ASP A 613 -38.16 -1.43 -5.85
N LEU A 614 -37.03 -1.19 -5.18
CA LEU A 614 -36.06 -2.25 -4.85
C LEU A 614 -36.72 -3.45 -4.17
N TRP A 615 -37.80 -3.18 -3.43
CA TRP A 615 -38.58 -4.13 -2.65
C TRP A 615 -39.92 -4.49 -3.28
N GLY A 616 -40.21 -4.02 -4.49
CA GLY A 616 -41.54 -4.17 -5.12
C GLY A 616 -41.96 -5.62 -5.38
N GLY A 617 -41.00 -6.56 -5.40
CA GLY A 617 -41.28 -8.00 -5.49
C GLY A 617 -41.52 -8.70 -4.14
N LEU A 618 -41.35 -8.00 -3.02
CA LEU A 618 -41.58 -8.53 -1.67
C LEU A 618 -42.96 -8.05 -1.19
N THR A 619 -43.84 -8.99 -0.87
CA THR A 619 -45.21 -8.70 -0.38
C THR A 619 -45.42 -9.23 1.04
N GLY A 620 -46.27 -8.55 1.82
CA GLY A 620 -46.68 -8.98 3.16
C GLY A 620 -45.53 -9.00 4.19
N PHE A 621 -45.55 -9.98 5.10
CA PHE A 621 -44.63 -10.13 6.22
C PHE A 621 -43.13 -9.96 5.85
N TRP A 622 -42.71 -10.50 4.71
CA TRP A 622 -41.31 -10.44 4.29
C TRP A 622 -40.84 -9.03 3.92
N ARG A 623 -41.73 -8.19 3.40
CA ARG A 623 -41.43 -6.77 3.17
C ARG A 623 -41.21 -6.05 4.50
N ASP A 624 -42.09 -6.28 5.47
CA ASP A 624 -42.03 -5.60 6.76
C ASP A 624 -40.80 -6.02 7.58
N VAL A 625 -40.43 -7.31 7.53
CA VAL A 625 -39.18 -7.81 8.13
C VAL A 625 -37.95 -7.19 7.47
N ILE A 626 -37.92 -7.09 6.13
CA ILE A 626 -36.77 -6.51 5.43
C ILE A 626 -36.67 -5.00 5.67
N VAL A 627 -37.80 -4.29 5.68
CA VAL A 627 -37.85 -2.86 5.98
C VAL A 627 -37.39 -2.59 7.42
N ALA A 628 -37.91 -3.33 8.41
CA ALA A 628 -37.48 -3.22 9.80
C ALA A 628 -35.99 -3.60 9.97
N ALA A 629 -35.54 -4.64 9.26
CA ALA A 629 -34.13 -5.05 9.26
C ALA A 629 -33.23 -4.02 8.57
N LEU A 630 -33.72 -3.17 7.67
CA LEU A 630 -32.97 -2.07 7.06
C LEU A 630 -33.00 -0.80 7.90
N ASP A 631 -34.11 -0.51 8.57
CA ASP A 631 -34.21 0.60 9.54
C ASP A 631 -33.27 0.38 10.71
N VAL A 632 -33.20 -0.85 11.22
CA VAL A 632 -32.19 -1.26 12.21
C VAL A 632 -30.83 -1.47 11.54
N GLY A 633 -30.81 -2.07 10.35
CA GLY A 633 -29.61 -2.59 9.70
C GLY A 633 -28.76 -1.55 8.98
N MET A 634 -29.28 -0.49 8.37
CA MET A 634 -28.42 0.51 7.72
C MET A 634 -27.61 1.30 8.76
N PHE A 635 -28.22 1.61 9.91
CA PHE A 635 -27.50 2.16 11.06
C PHE A 635 -26.54 1.13 11.65
N SER A 636 -27.02 -0.09 11.94
CA SER A 636 -26.20 -1.15 12.55
C SER A 636 -25.07 -1.64 11.64
N LEU A 637 -25.22 -1.66 10.32
CA LEU A 637 -24.21 -2.10 9.36
C LEU A 637 -23.14 -1.04 9.12
N ALA A 638 -23.50 0.24 9.11
CA ALA A 638 -22.55 1.35 9.13
C ALA A 638 -21.75 1.32 10.44
N TRP A 639 -22.42 1.10 11.59
CA TRP A 639 -21.75 0.93 12.88
C TRP A 639 -20.94 -0.36 12.97
N ILE A 640 -21.38 -1.49 12.41
CA ILE A 640 -20.61 -2.75 12.36
C ILE A 640 -19.39 -2.57 11.46
N GLY A 641 -19.49 -1.86 10.34
CA GLY A 641 -18.34 -1.49 9.51
C GLY A 641 -17.36 -0.60 10.27
N ILE A 642 -17.85 0.44 10.95
CA ILE A 642 -17.07 1.36 11.79
C ILE A 642 -16.45 0.64 13.00
N ILE A 643 -17.18 -0.27 13.63
CA ILE A 643 -16.74 -1.07 14.79
C ILE A 643 -15.78 -2.15 14.33
N LEU A 644 -15.97 -2.78 13.17
CA LEU A 644 -15.04 -3.79 12.66
C LEU A 644 -13.72 -3.13 12.25
N VAL A 645 -13.78 -2.00 11.52
CA VAL A 645 -12.61 -1.14 11.27
C VAL A 645 -12.05 -0.60 12.58
N GLY A 646 -12.92 -0.25 13.52
CA GLY A 646 -12.60 0.27 14.85
C GLY A 646 -11.98 -0.75 15.78
N VAL A 647 -12.31 -2.03 15.68
CA VAL A 647 -11.76 -3.18 16.44
C VAL A 647 -10.46 -3.64 15.79
N LEU A 648 -10.40 -3.67 14.45
CA LEU A 648 -9.15 -3.79 13.69
C LEU A 648 -8.21 -2.61 13.98
N ALA A 649 -8.74 -1.44 14.33
CA ALA A 649 -7.98 -0.29 14.81
C ALA A 649 -7.70 -0.35 16.32
N ALA A 650 -8.61 -0.87 17.15
CA ALA A 650 -8.59 -0.86 18.61
C ALA A 650 -7.82 -2.02 19.25
N GLY A 651 -7.26 -2.94 18.44
CA GLY A 651 -6.00 -3.60 18.82
C GLY A 651 -4.94 -2.61 19.33
N ALA A 652 -5.09 -1.31 19.02
CA ALA A 652 -4.34 -0.18 19.56
C ALA A 652 -4.36 0.03 21.08
N THR A 653 -5.26 -0.55 21.87
CA THR A 653 -5.24 -0.37 23.34
C THR A 653 -4.49 -1.47 24.09
N SER A 654 -4.12 -2.57 23.42
CA SER A 654 -3.47 -3.73 24.03
C SER A 654 -2.04 -3.93 23.53
N GLY A 655 -1.21 -2.88 23.53
CA GLY A 655 0.25 -2.96 23.29
C GLY A 655 0.71 -3.63 21.98
N GLY A 656 -0.20 -4.07 21.13
CA GLY A 656 0.04 -4.82 19.90
C GLY A 656 0.05 -3.92 18.68
N SER A 657 0.83 -4.32 17.67
CA SER A 657 0.95 -3.66 16.37
C SER A 657 -0.40 -3.36 15.73
N ARG A 658 -0.48 -2.20 15.08
CA ARG A 658 -1.66 -1.70 14.35
C ARG A 658 -1.92 -2.56 13.09
N PRO A 659 -2.96 -3.41 13.03
CA PRO A 659 -3.27 -4.21 11.84
C PRO A 659 -3.57 -3.36 10.60
N LEU A 660 -4.22 -2.21 10.79
CA LEU A 660 -4.47 -1.22 9.74
C LEU A 660 -3.22 -0.48 9.26
N GLY A 661 -2.14 -0.45 10.06
CA GLY A 661 -0.86 0.15 9.66
C GLY A 661 -0.28 -0.56 8.43
N ILE A 662 -0.26 -1.89 8.45
CA ILE A 662 0.35 -2.72 7.39
C ILE A 662 -0.32 -2.51 6.03
N VAL A 663 -1.66 -2.46 6.00
CA VAL A 663 -2.42 -2.17 4.76
C VAL A 663 -2.06 -0.77 4.26
N TRP A 664 -1.97 0.19 5.17
CA TRP A 664 -1.57 1.55 4.86
C TRP A 664 -0.16 1.58 4.25
N ASP A 665 0.81 0.85 4.81
CA ASP A 665 2.19 0.87 4.31
C ASP A 665 2.36 0.23 2.95
N ILE A 666 1.63 -0.86 2.67
CA ILE A 666 1.63 -1.46 1.32
C ILE A 666 1.09 -0.45 0.31
N THR A 667 0.02 0.28 0.66
CA THR A 667 -0.59 1.27 -0.24
C THR A 667 0.22 2.57 -0.38
N CYS A 668 1.04 2.92 0.61
CA CYS A 668 1.84 4.15 0.65
C CYS A 668 3.34 3.92 0.38
N PHE A 669 3.77 2.69 0.08
CA PHE A 669 5.15 2.39 -0.23
C PHE A 669 5.56 2.83 -1.64
N LEU A 670 4.64 2.86 -2.60
CA LEU A 670 4.97 3.10 -4.00
C LEU A 670 4.43 4.44 -4.52
N PRO A 671 5.13 5.06 -5.48
CA PRO A 671 4.71 6.32 -6.07
C PRO A 671 3.28 6.31 -6.63
N ARG A 672 2.66 7.50 -6.67
CA ARG A 672 1.28 7.72 -7.10
C ARG A 672 1.13 7.76 -8.62
N THR A 673 1.21 6.57 -9.21
CA THR A 673 1.16 6.40 -10.66
C THR A 673 -0.20 5.93 -11.20
N GLY A 674 -1.04 5.38 -10.32
CA GLY A 674 -2.40 4.93 -10.62
C GLY A 674 -3.50 5.90 -10.14
N HIS A 675 -3.27 6.63 -9.03
CA HIS A 675 -4.22 7.62 -8.52
C HIS A 675 -3.52 8.82 -7.84
N PRO A 676 -3.83 10.07 -8.19
CA PRO A 676 -3.07 11.24 -7.73
C PRO A 676 -3.44 11.72 -6.32
N PHE A 677 -4.65 11.43 -5.84
CA PHE A 677 -5.13 11.85 -4.51
C PHE A 677 -4.98 10.78 -3.42
N GLY A 678 -4.24 9.71 -3.70
CA GLY A 678 -3.80 8.81 -2.63
C GLY A 678 -2.86 9.54 -1.65
N PRO A 679 -2.65 8.99 -0.45
CA PRO A 679 -1.68 9.48 0.50
C PRO A 679 -0.26 9.52 -0.08
N PRO A 680 0.61 10.40 0.45
CA PRO A 680 1.98 10.52 -0.02
C PRO A 680 2.76 9.23 0.17
N CYS A 681 3.70 8.98 -0.75
CA CYS A 681 4.58 7.83 -0.68
C CYS A 681 5.79 8.16 0.22
N TYR A 682 5.88 7.57 1.40
CA TYR A 682 7.00 7.85 2.32
C TYR A 682 8.34 7.39 1.74
N ALA A 683 8.34 6.38 0.87
CA ALA A 683 9.55 5.87 0.23
C ALA A 683 10.15 6.86 -0.79
N GLU A 684 9.36 7.80 -1.34
CA GLU A 684 9.88 8.87 -2.22
C GLU A 684 10.90 9.76 -1.49
N ARG A 685 10.85 9.76 -0.15
CA ARG A 685 11.78 10.48 0.71
C ARG A 685 12.76 9.56 1.44
N ALA A 686 12.24 8.51 2.08
CA ALA A 686 13.05 7.63 2.92
C ALA A 686 14.13 6.86 2.14
N VAL A 687 13.81 6.42 0.91
CA VAL A 687 14.77 5.65 0.09
C VAL A 687 15.97 6.51 -0.33
N PRO A 688 15.77 7.74 -0.88
CA PRO A 688 16.88 8.66 -1.14
C PRO A 688 17.67 9.05 0.13
N GLU A 689 17.01 9.32 1.26
CA GLU A 689 17.70 9.70 2.50
C GLU A 689 18.63 8.59 3.01
N ILE A 690 18.16 7.32 3.04
CA ILE A 690 18.99 6.17 3.44
C ILE A 690 20.16 5.99 2.47
N ALA A 691 19.90 6.02 1.16
CA ALA A 691 20.95 5.88 0.14
C ALA A 691 21.98 7.01 0.24
N GLY A 692 21.54 8.25 0.42
CA GLY A 692 22.38 9.43 0.58
C GLY A 692 23.26 9.36 1.84
N ARG A 693 22.71 8.91 2.98
CA ARG A 693 23.50 8.74 4.21
C ARG A 693 24.60 7.69 4.04
N LEU A 694 24.27 6.54 3.43
CA LEU A 694 25.23 5.48 3.14
C LEU A 694 26.33 5.97 2.20
N HIS A 695 25.95 6.62 1.10
CA HIS A 695 26.91 7.18 0.14
C HIS A 695 27.83 8.21 0.80
N HIS A 696 27.26 9.14 1.58
CA HIS A 696 28.05 10.14 2.29
C HIS A 696 29.06 9.50 3.25
N TRP A 697 28.64 8.54 4.08
CA TRP A 697 29.54 7.82 4.99
C TRP A 697 30.69 7.11 4.26
N LEU A 698 30.38 6.42 3.17
CA LEU A 698 31.36 5.64 2.40
C LEU A 698 32.30 6.50 1.55
N SER A 699 31.87 7.72 1.20
CA SER A 699 32.69 8.70 0.46
C SER A 699 33.73 9.42 1.32
N GLN A 700 33.61 9.37 2.65
CA GLN A 700 34.54 10.06 3.56
C GLN A 700 35.93 9.39 3.59
N ASP A 701 35.98 8.07 3.48
CA ASP A 701 37.20 7.27 3.55
C ASP A 701 36.94 5.91 2.87
N ASP A 702 37.87 5.40 2.06
CA ASP A 702 37.74 4.10 1.37
C ASP A 702 37.76 2.88 2.30
N THR A 703 38.27 3.03 3.52
CA THR A 703 38.24 2.00 4.56
C THR A 703 36.90 1.93 5.29
N HIS A 704 36.01 2.92 5.15
CA HIS A 704 34.70 2.85 5.79
C HIS A 704 33.87 1.67 5.26
N ARG A 705 33.06 1.07 6.12
CA ARG A 705 32.08 0.03 5.77
C ARG A 705 30.74 0.36 6.41
N ALA A 706 29.67 -0.29 5.97
CA ALA A 706 28.35 -0.10 6.56
C ALA A 706 27.58 -1.42 6.72
N ILE A 707 26.83 -1.54 7.81
CA ILE A 707 25.85 -2.57 8.07
C ILE A 707 24.49 -1.88 8.14
N LEU A 708 23.61 -2.20 7.19
CA LEU A 708 22.25 -1.70 7.15
C LEU A 708 21.35 -2.68 7.92
N ALA A 709 21.01 -2.33 9.16
CA ALA A 709 20.22 -3.16 10.05
C ALA A 709 18.73 -2.77 10.00
N ALA A 710 17.90 -3.58 9.35
CA ALA A 710 16.56 -3.17 8.93
C ALA A 710 15.47 -4.12 9.45
N HIS A 711 14.49 -3.53 10.16
CA HIS A 711 13.35 -4.24 10.74
C HIS A 711 12.11 -4.15 9.85
N SER A 712 11.44 -5.27 9.57
CA SER A 712 10.09 -5.27 8.97
C SER A 712 10.02 -4.41 7.68
N MET A 713 9.13 -3.42 7.59
CA MET A 713 9.06 -2.49 6.44
C MET A 713 10.34 -1.68 6.21
N GLY A 714 11.13 -1.46 7.26
CA GLY A 714 12.45 -0.86 7.14
C GLY A 714 13.35 -1.66 6.20
N ALA A 715 13.21 -2.99 6.15
CA ALA A 715 13.96 -3.83 5.22
C ALA A 715 13.56 -3.58 3.75
N VAL A 716 12.28 -3.30 3.49
CA VAL A 716 11.79 -2.94 2.15
C VAL A 716 12.40 -1.61 1.69
N LEU A 717 12.44 -0.62 2.60
CA LEU A 717 13.09 0.67 2.35
C LEU A 717 14.60 0.50 2.13
N SER A 718 15.26 -0.27 2.97
CA SER A 718 16.70 -0.56 2.89
C SER A 718 17.07 -1.26 1.58
N VAL A 719 16.35 -2.30 1.18
CA VAL A 719 16.56 -2.99 -0.11
C VAL A 719 16.33 -2.04 -1.28
N SER A 720 15.32 -1.17 -1.20
CA SER A 720 15.07 -0.14 -2.21
C SER A 720 16.20 0.89 -2.29
N ALA A 721 16.77 1.29 -1.15
CA ALA A 721 17.91 2.21 -1.09
C ALA A 721 19.19 1.60 -1.68
N LEU A 722 19.44 0.30 -1.44
CA LEU A 722 20.50 -0.43 -2.12
C LEU A 722 20.26 -0.52 -3.63
N GLY A 723 19.00 -0.73 -4.06
CA GLY A 723 18.61 -0.66 -5.47
C GLY A 723 18.90 0.71 -6.09
N LEU A 724 18.65 1.80 -5.36
CA LEU A 724 19.00 3.15 -5.80
C LEU A 724 20.52 3.34 -5.89
N LEU A 725 21.31 2.82 -4.95
CA LEU A 725 22.78 2.83 -5.05
C LEU A 725 23.31 1.94 -6.19
N ALA A 726 22.57 0.93 -6.63
CA ALA A 726 22.95 0.11 -7.77
C ALA A 726 22.75 0.81 -9.13
N SER A 727 22.02 1.93 -9.14
CA SER A 727 21.55 2.61 -10.35
C SER A 727 22.65 3.28 -11.17
N SER A 728 23.67 3.86 -10.53
CA SER A 728 24.79 4.52 -11.21
C SER A 728 26.10 3.76 -11.02
N ALA A 729 27.02 3.86 -11.99
CA ALA A 729 28.32 3.21 -11.90
C ALA A 729 29.12 3.69 -10.67
N ASP A 730 29.00 4.99 -10.34
CA ASP A 730 29.69 5.60 -9.20
C ASP A 730 29.18 5.09 -7.86
N THR A 731 27.86 5.01 -7.66
CA THR A 731 27.29 4.55 -6.40
C THR A 731 27.30 3.03 -6.27
N ARG A 732 27.30 2.29 -7.39
CA ARG A 732 27.37 0.82 -7.41
C ARG A 732 28.65 0.29 -6.78
N ARG A 733 29.76 1.02 -6.95
CA ARG A 733 31.02 0.71 -6.27
C ARG A 733 30.88 0.70 -4.76
N ASN A 734 29.90 1.38 -4.16
CA ASN A 734 29.73 1.36 -2.71
C ASN A 734 29.10 0.06 -2.20
N LEU A 735 28.40 -0.71 -3.05
CA LEU A 735 27.63 -1.88 -2.62
C LEU A 735 28.50 -2.99 -2.02
N HIS A 736 29.75 -3.16 -2.49
CA HIS A 736 30.64 -4.17 -1.92
C HIS A 736 31.06 -3.84 -0.47
N ARG A 737 30.91 -2.58 -0.05
CA ARG A 737 31.28 -2.10 1.30
C ARG A 737 30.09 -2.10 2.26
N ILE A 738 28.95 -2.65 1.82
CA ILE A 738 27.69 -2.65 2.57
C ILE A 738 27.25 -4.10 2.82
N ALA A 739 26.94 -4.41 4.08
CA ALA A 739 26.22 -5.61 4.47
C ALA A 739 24.79 -5.27 4.89
N LEU A 740 23.89 -6.25 4.75
CA LEU A 740 22.48 -6.13 5.09
C LEU A 740 22.15 -7.09 6.25
N LEU A 741 21.62 -6.55 7.35
CA LEU A 741 21.06 -7.32 8.46
C LEU A 741 19.56 -7.06 8.50
N THR A 742 18.75 -8.05 8.15
CA THR A 742 17.29 -7.93 8.20
C THR A 742 16.72 -8.72 9.34
N PHE A 743 15.56 -8.32 9.86
CA PHE A 743 14.89 -9.09 10.88
C PHE A 743 13.38 -8.85 10.89
N GLY A 744 12.62 -9.92 11.14
CA GLY A 744 11.15 -9.88 11.12
C GLY A 744 10.59 -9.34 9.80
N VAL A 745 11.03 -9.85 8.66
CA VAL A 745 10.73 -9.26 7.33
C VAL A 745 9.65 -9.99 6.54
N GLN A 746 9.00 -9.27 5.63
CA GLN A 746 7.94 -9.75 4.73
C GLN A 746 8.41 -9.87 3.26
N LEU A 747 9.72 -9.72 3.02
CA LEU A 747 10.30 -9.56 1.68
C LEU A 747 9.89 -10.69 0.74
N ARG A 748 10.15 -11.95 1.11
CA ARG A 748 9.86 -13.12 0.27
C ARG A 748 8.37 -13.49 0.18
N PRO A 749 7.64 -13.70 1.29
CA PRO A 749 6.28 -14.25 1.23
C PRO A 749 5.19 -13.22 0.92
N PHE A 750 5.47 -11.92 0.89
CA PHE A 750 4.48 -10.90 0.56
C PHE A 750 4.97 -9.98 -0.54
N PHE A 751 6.00 -9.18 -0.29
CA PHE A 751 6.44 -8.17 -1.25
C PHE A 751 6.96 -8.80 -2.55
N GLY A 752 7.76 -9.85 -2.47
CA GLY A 752 8.31 -10.56 -3.63
C GLY A 752 7.25 -11.32 -4.43
N ARG A 753 6.12 -11.68 -3.82
CA ARG A 753 4.96 -12.28 -4.52
C ARG A 753 4.02 -11.23 -5.12
N MET A 754 3.78 -10.12 -4.41
CA MET A 754 2.87 -9.06 -4.85
C MET A 754 3.51 -8.12 -5.87
N LEU A 755 4.84 -7.92 -5.77
CA LEU A 755 5.64 -7.02 -6.58
C LEU A 755 6.87 -7.76 -7.15
N PRO A 756 6.67 -8.84 -7.93
CA PRO A 756 7.75 -9.73 -8.33
C PRO A 756 8.85 -9.03 -9.15
N GLU A 757 8.51 -8.03 -9.96
CA GLU A 757 9.49 -7.26 -10.74
C GLU A 757 10.19 -6.14 -9.96
N LEU A 758 9.79 -5.88 -8.71
CA LEU A 758 10.43 -4.88 -7.83
C LEU A 758 11.24 -5.54 -6.70
N LEU A 759 10.69 -6.61 -6.10
CA LEU A 759 11.21 -7.22 -4.87
C LEU A 759 11.17 -8.76 -4.93
N GLY A 760 10.93 -9.34 -6.11
CA GLY A 760 10.83 -10.78 -6.28
C GLY A 760 12.18 -11.50 -6.37
N PRO A 761 12.13 -12.83 -6.57
CA PRO A 761 13.31 -13.70 -6.71
C PRO A 761 14.35 -13.18 -7.70
N ASP A 762 13.92 -12.74 -8.88
CA ASP A 762 14.81 -12.25 -9.94
C ASP A 762 15.51 -10.93 -9.58
N VAL A 763 15.00 -10.17 -8.60
CA VAL A 763 15.54 -8.87 -8.21
C VAL A 763 16.47 -8.99 -7.00
N ILE A 764 16.00 -9.67 -5.95
CA ILE A 764 16.75 -9.77 -4.68
C ILE A 764 17.64 -11.02 -4.67
N GLY A 765 17.34 -12.04 -5.48
CA GLY A 765 18.05 -13.32 -5.52
C GLY A 765 17.51 -14.39 -4.57
N THR A 766 16.32 -14.16 -3.99
CA THR A 766 15.66 -15.08 -3.04
C THR A 766 15.00 -16.26 -3.76
N HIS A 767 14.66 -17.32 -3.04
CA HIS A 767 13.87 -18.41 -3.63
C HIS A 767 12.41 -17.99 -3.76
N SER A 768 11.75 -18.49 -4.80
CA SER A 768 10.30 -18.36 -4.96
C SER A 768 9.56 -18.88 -3.73
N CYS A 769 8.36 -18.37 -3.50
CA CYS A 769 7.56 -18.73 -2.33
C CYS A 769 6.18 -19.25 -2.76
N ALA A 770 5.70 -20.34 -2.15
CA ALA A 770 4.35 -20.90 -2.33
C ALA A 770 3.33 -20.27 -1.37
N ALA A 771 2.04 -20.28 -1.75
CA ALA A 771 1.00 -19.53 -1.02
C ALA A 771 0.58 -20.26 0.26
N PRO A 772 0.23 -19.53 1.35
CA PRO A 772 -0.24 -20.17 2.56
C PRO A 772 -1.64 -20.76 2.39
N ARG A 773 -1.94 -21.86 3.10
CA ARG A 773 -3.20 -22.62 2.94
C ARG A 773 -4.06 -22.69 4.21
N PHE A 774 -5.37 -22.54 4.04
CA PHE A 774 -6.35 -22.72 5.13
C PHE A 774 -6.42 -24.15 5.67
N SER A 775 -6.17 -25.15 4.81
CA SER A 775 -6.32 -26.58 5.11
C SER A 775 -5.21 -27.14 6.00
N ASP A 776 -4.01 -26.61 5.90
CA ASP A 776 -2.81 -27.29 6.39
C ASP A 776 -2.57 -27.01 7.89
N ALA A 777 -1.94 -27.93 8.61
CA ALA A 777 -1.65 -27.73 10.03
C ALA A 777 -0.66 -26.58 10.26
N ASP A 778 0.39 -26.49 9.43
CA ASP A 778 1.23 -25.31 9.25
C ASP A 778 0.78 -24.59 7.95
N PRO A 779 0.41 -23.30 8.00
CA PRO A 779 0.05 -22.54 6.80
C PRO A 779 1.08 -22.60 5.66
N TRP A 780 2.37 -22.76 5.97
CA TRP A 780 3.47 -22.75 5.00
C TRP A 780 4.07 -24.13 4.72
N ALA A 781 3.39 -25.22 5.11
CA ALA A 781 3.86 -26.57 4.85
C ALA A 781 4.15 -26.85 3.37
N ALA A 782 3.30 -26.32 2.47
CA ALA A 782 3.47 -26.45 1.04
C ALA A 782 4.75 -25.78 0.52
N ASP A 783 5.08 -24.58 1.02
CA ASP A 783 6.31 -23.87 0.66
C ASP A 783 7.54 -24.63 1.14
N LEU A 784 7.52 -25.10 2.40
CA LEU A 784 8.61 -25.89 2.96
C LEU A 784 8.87 -27.16 2.14
N ALA A 785 7.82 -27.90 1.78
CA ALA A 785 7.93 -29.11 0.97
C ALA A 785 8.50 -28.82 -0.42
N GLU A 786 8.06 -27.72 -1.05
CA GLU A 786 8.57 -27.28 -2.35
C GLU A 786 10.06 -26.95 -2.27
N GLN A 787 10.50 -26.14 -1.29
CA GLN A 787 11.91 -25.79 -1.13
C GLN A 787 12.77 -27.04 -0.89
N GLN A 788 12.35 -27.94 0.00
CA GLN A 788 13.07 -29.19 0.23
C GLN A 788 13.13 -30.09 -1.02
N SER A 789 12.11 -30.05 -1.88
CA SER A 789 12.12 -30.80 -3.14
C SER A 789 13.10 -30.21 -4.16
N ARG A 790 13.18 -28.87 -4.25
CA ARG A 790 14.12 -28.15 -5.11
C ARG A 790 15.56 -28.47 -4.74
N GLU A 791 15.90 -28.41 -3.45
CA GLU A 791 17.26 -28.71 -2.99
C GLU A 791 17.67 -30.19 -3.13
N ARG A 792 16.69 -31.11 -3.21
CA ARG A 792 16.97 -32.54 -3.37
C ARG A 792 17.25 -32.97 -4.82
N GLN A 793 16.94 -32.12 -5.81
CA GLN A 793 17.26 -32.45 -7.19
C GLN A 793 18.77 -32.32 -7.42
N PRO A 794 19.44 -33.36 -7.97
CA PRO A 794 20.82 -33.24 -8.39
C PRO A 794 20.94 -32.08 -9.39
N LEU A 795 21.96 -31.23 -9.24
CA LEU A 795 22.39 -30.33 -10.32
C LEU A 795 22.70 -31.21 -11.53
N ASP A 796 21.82 -31.24 -12.53
CA ASP A 796 22.12 -31.89 -13.81
C ASP A 796 23.25 -31.06 -14.46
N PRO A 797 24.46 -31.63 -14.65
CA PRO A 797 25.57 -30.91 -15.26
C PRO A 797 25.34 -30.63 -16.76
N SER A 798 24.28 -31.17 -17.34
CA SER A 798 23.89 -30.91 -18.72
C SER A 798 23.36 -29.47 -18.83
N PRO A 799 23.94 -28.61 -19.70
CA PRO A 799 23.36 -27.30 -19.95
C PRO A 799 21.91 -27.51 -20.40
N PRO A 800 20.94 -26.78 -19.81
CA PRO A 800 19.55 -26.96 -20.15
C PRO A 800 19.40 -26.73 -21.66
N ALA A 801 18.77 -27.70 -22.35
CA ALA A 801 18.61 -27.66 -23.79
C ALA A 801 18.13 -26.26 -24.23
N ALA A 802 18.78 -25.66 -25.23
CA ALA A 802 18.43 -24.34 -25.71
C ALA A 802 16.93 -24.28 -26.05
N GLY A 803 16.14 -23.62 -25.19
CA GLY A 803 14.67 -23.57 -25.30
C GLY A 803 13.87 -24.29 -24.20
N SER A 804 14.52 -24.96 -23.24
CA SER A 804 13.85 -25.48 -22.04
C SER A 804 13.40 -24.34 -21.11
N PRO A 805 12.20 -24.41 -20.48
CA PRO A 805 11.81 -23.45 -19.44
C PRO A 805 12.71 -23.48 -18.20
N ALA A 806 13.58 -24.48 -18.05
CA ALA A 806 14.62 -24.55 -17.02
C ALA A 806 15.94 -23.85 -17.43
N ALA A 807 16.07 -23.41 -18.70
CA ALA A 807 17.21 -22.62 -19.20
C ALA A 807 17.16 -21.14 -18.78
N VAL A 808 16.72 -20.88 -17.55
CA VAL A 808 16.71 -19.53 -16.97
C VAL A 808 18.15 -19.25 -16.55
N ARG A 809 18.84 -18.38 -17.31
CA ARG A 809 20.11 -17.78 -16.89
C ARG A 809 20.03 -17.36 -15.42
N PRO A 810 21.10 -17.48 -14.61
CA PRO A 810 21.07 -16.99 -13.24
C PRO A 810 20.57 -15.54 -13.24
N PRO A 811 19.64 -15.16 -12.36
CA PRO A 811 19.08 -13.82 -12.34
C PRO A 811 20.19 -12.85 -11.94
N ILE A 812 20.86 -12.25 -12.93
CA ILE A 812 21.82 -11.18 -12.71
C ILE A 812 21.02 -9.88 -12.68
N GLY A 813 20.18 -9.71 -11.65
CA GLY A 813 19.73 -8.39 -11.24
C GLY A 813 20.92 -7.66 -10.62
N ARG A 814 21.09 -6.36 -10.89
CA ARG A 814 22.19 -5.54 -10.32
C ARG A 814 22.27 -5.61 -8.78
N LEU A 815 21.15 -5.87 -8.11
CA LEU A 815 21.09 -6.08 -6.65
C LEU A 815 21.42 -7.52 -6.24
N THR A 816 21.00 -8.52 -7.02
CA THR A 816 21.24 -9.95 -6.78
C THR A 816 22.73 -10.25 -6.66
N GLY A 817 23.55 -9.73 -7.58
CA GLY A 817 25.00 -9.92 -7.58
C GLY A 817 25.75 -9.20 -6.44
N ALA A 818 25.14 -8.19 -5.80
CA ALA A 818 25.76 -7.41 -4.73
C ALA A 818 25.56 -8.04 -3.34
N LEU A 819 24.32 -8.48 -3.05
CA LEU A 819 23.93 -9.04 -1.75
C LEU A 819 24.17 -10.55 -1.65
N LEU A 820 23.97 -11.27 -2.76
CA LEU A 820 24.11 -12.71 -2.88
C LEU A 820 25.12 -13.03 -3.99
N PRO A 821 26.42 -12.77 -3.77
CA PRO A 821 27.43 -13.03 -4.78
C PRO A 821 27.45 -14.53 -5.10
N ARG A 822 27.50 -14.83 -6.41
CA ARG A 822 27.62 -16.18 -6.95
C ARG A 822 28.95 -16.31 -7.67
N ASP A 823 29.51 -17.51 -7.72
CA ASP A 823 30.70 -17.79 -8.53
C ASP A 823 30.35 -17.86 -10.03
N ALA A 824 31.37 -18.13 -10.86
CA ALA A 824 31.23 -18.19 -12.31
C ALA A 824 30.26 -19.29 -12.79
N ASP A 825 30.04 -20.32 -11.98
CA ASP A 825 29.12 -21.44 -12.24
C ASP A 825 27.71 -21.18 -11.66
N GLY A 826 27.49 -20.01 -11.05
CA GLY A 826 26.21 -19.61 -10.48
C GLY A 826 25.94 -20.18 -9.09
N VAL A 827 26.93 -20.79 -8.43
CA VAL A 827 26.82 -21.30 -7.06
C VAL A 827 26.95 -20.14 -6.07
N PRO A 828 26.09 -20.02 -5.04
CA PRO A 828 26.24 -19.00 -4.01
C PRO A 828 27.61 -19.09 -3.34
N LEU A 829 28.36 -17.98 -3.33
CA LEU A 829 29.63 -17.94 -2.63
C LEU A 829 29.39 -17.99 -1.11
N PRO A 830 30.29 -18.63 -0.33
CA PRO A 830 30.14 -18.74 1.13
C PRO A 830 30.18 -17.39 1.87
N LYS A 831 30.65 -16.32 1.21
CA LYS A 831 30.69 -14.95 1.75
C LYS A 831 29.41 -14.18 1.39
N VAL A 832 28.32 -14.51 2.06
CA VAL A 832 27.04 -13.82 1.90
C VAL A 832 27.00 -12.56 2.76
N ARG A 833 26.79 -11.39 2.16
CA ARG A 833 26.71 -10.08 2.84
C ARG A 833 25.31 -9.76 3.37
N TRP A 834 24.49 -10.79 3.56
CA TRP A 834 23.11 -10.67 4.01
C TRP A 834 22.78 -11.72 5.06
N ILE A 835 22.40 -11.26 6.26
CA ILE A 835 21.83 -12.11 7.32
C ILE A 835 20.38 -11.67 7.58
N SER A 836 19.48 -12.63 7.77
CA SER A 836 18.08 -12.42 8.09
C SER A 836 17.65 -13.19 9.34
N LEU A 837 17.20 -12.49 10.38
CA LEU A 837 16.71 -13.10 11.62
C LEU A 837 15.18 -13.25 11.60
N TRP A 838 14.68 -14.43 11.98
CA TRP A 838 13.25 -14.69 12.05
C TRP A 838 12.91 -15.69 13.17
N ARG A 839 11.64 -15.74 13.60
CA ARG A 839 11.15 -16.69 14.62
C ARG A 839 9.67 -17.02 14.44
N LEU A 840 9.22 -18.15 14.98
CA LEU A 840 7.83 -18.62 14.81
C LEU A 840 6.77 -17.82 15.57
N THR A 841 7.14 -17.12 16.64
CA THR A 841 6.25 -16.23 17.39
C THR A 841 6.02 -14.89 16.70
N ASP A 842 6.72 -14.62 15.61
CA ASP A 842 6.56 -13.41 14.82
C ASP A 842 5.41 -13.56 13.80
N TYR A 843 4.38 -12.73 13.95
CA TYR A 843 3.22 -12.71 13.07
C TYR A 843 3.48 -12.01 11.71
N LEU A 844 4.62 -11.33 11.58
CA LEU A 844 5.06 -10.67 10.35
C LEU A 844 6.47 -11.09 9.91
N GLY A 845 7.16 -11.89 10.70
CA GLY A 845 8.52 -12.35 10.43
C GLY A 845 8.54 -13.69 9.71
N TYR A 846 9.30 -13.75 8.63
CA TYR A 846 9.47 -14.93 7.81
C TYR A 846 10.93 -15.09 7.41
N PRO A 847 11.36 -16.31 7.02
CA PRO A 847 12.60 -16.48 6.28
C PRO A 847 12.58 -15.61 5.02
N ALA A 848 13.62 -14.82 4.83
CA ALA A 848 13.76 -13.89 3.73
C ALA A 848 14.32 -14.55 2.47
N PHE A 849 15.11 -15.62 2.60
CA PHE A 849 15.71 -16.32 1.47
C PHE A 849 15.00 -17.62 1.10
N SER A 850 14.83 -18.55 2.05
CA SER A 850 14.19 -19.86 1.85
C SER A 850 13.56 -20.37 3.15
N THR A 851 12.46 -21.12 3.07
CA THR A 851 11.85 -21.81 4.21
C THR A 851 12.52 -23.12 4.59
N ALA A 852 13.44 -23.63 3.77
CA ALA A 852 14.28 -24.78 4.10
C ALA A 852 15.64 -24.31 4.67
N PRO A 853 16.09 -24.84 5.83
CA PRO A 853 17.38 -24.46 6.41
C PRO A 853 18.59 -25.11 5.72
N THR A 854 18.45 -26.34 5.23
CA THR A 854 19.52 -27.11 4.58
C THR A 854 18.97 -28.02 3.49
N GLY A 855 19.86 -28.37 2.55
CA GLY A 855 19.64 -29.34 1.47
C GLY A 855 20.89 -30.19 1.22
N PRO A 856 20.81 -31.25 0.40
CA PRO A 856 21.98 -32.03 -0.03
C PRO A 856 23.06 -31.14 -0.66
N GLY A 857 24.20 -30.95 0.03
CA GLY A 857 25.31 -30.13 -0.46
C GLY A 857 25.07 -28.60 -0.39
N TRP A 858 23.99 -28.15 0.24
CA TRP A 858 23.63 -26.73 0.36
C TRP A 858 23.17 -26.36 1.77
N GLN A 859 23.55 -25.18 2.24
CA GLN A 859 23.15 -24.62 3.52
C GLN A 859 22.60 -23.21 3.33
N ASN A 860 21.49 -22.89 3.98
CA ASN A 860 20.99 -21.53 4.02
C ASN A 860 21.92 -20.68 4.89
N HIS A 861 22.69 -19.79 4.28
CA HIS A 861 23.58 -18.87 4.99
C HIS A 861 22.94 -17.50 5.31
N VAL A 862 21.78 -17.20 4.71
CA VAL A 862 21.07 -15.93 4.89
C VAL A 862 20.18 -15.99 6.12
N ASP A 863 19.27 -16.95 6.16
CA ASP A 863 18.25 -17.01 7.21
C ASP A 863 18.80 -17.68 8.49
N ARG A 864 18.51 -17.07 9.63
CA ARG A 864 18.87 -17.55 10.96
C ARG A 864 17.67 -17.52 11.89
N TYR A 865 17.52 -18.59 12.67
CA TYR A 865 16.47 -18.68 13.67
C TYR A 865 16.86 -17.87 14.89
N ALA A 866 16.05 -16.88 15.27
CA ALA A 866 16.24 -16.09 16.47
C ALA A 866 15.47 -16.68 17.66
N SER A 867 16.00 -16.49 18.86
CA SER A 867 15.32 -16.85 20.09
C SER A 867 13.91 -16.24 20.19
N GLU A 868 12.98 -17.06 20.67
CA GLU A 868 11.60 -16.66 20.98
C GLU A 868 11.47 -16.11 22.40
N LEU A 869 12.56 -16.09 23.16
CA LEU A 869 12.63 -15.61 24.54
C LEU A 869 13.56 -14.39 24.61
N ASP A 870 13.03 -13.29 25.15
CA ASP A 870 13.83 -12.18 25.64
C ASP A 870 14.15 -12.42 27.12
N MET A 871 15.43 -12.67 27.38
CA MET A 871 15.99 -12.91 28.72
C MET A 871 16.69 -11.67 29.29
N SER A 872 16.71 -10.56 28.55
CA SER A 872 17.47 -9.34 28.91
C SER A 872 16.73 -8.46 29.94
N GLY A 873 15.43 -8.69 30.12
CA GLY A 873 14.58 -7.97 31.07
C GLY A 873 14.52 -8.59 32.46
N TYR A 874 13.83 -7.90 33.38
CA TYR A 874 13.56 -8.41 34.74
C TYR A 874 12.65 -9.66 34.75
N MET A 875 11.77 -9.78 33.75
CA MET A 875 10.94 -10.97 33.50
C MET A 875 11.29 -11.56 32.12
N VAL A 876 11.18 -12.89 32.01
CA VAL A 876 11.30 -13.58 30.72
C VAL A 876 10.06 -13.30 29.87
N GLU A 877 10.26 -12.68 28.71
CA GLU A 877 9.19 -12.36 27.78
C GLU A 877 9.27 -13.20 26.51
N VAL A 878 8.10 -13.52 25.93
CA VAL A 878 8.05 -14.20 24.64
C VAL A 878 8.16 -13.13 23.56
N GLY A 879 9.32 -13.06 22.92
CA GLY A 879 9.58 -12.14 21.83
C GLY A 879 8.64 -12.43 20.65
N THR A 880 8.14 -11.37 19.99
CA THR A 880 7.22 -11.48 18.84
C THR A 880 7.77 -10.79 17.60
N HIS A 881 7.24 -9.64 17.18
CA HIS A 881 7.72 -8.94 15.98
C HIS A 881 8.79 -7.89 16.27
N GLY A 882 8.73 -7.22 17.42
CA GLY A 882 9.74 -6.23 17.81
C GLY A 882 10.98 -6.86 18.44
N GLU A 883 11.98 -6.03 18.73
CA GLU A 883 13.05 -6.32 19.71
C GLU A 883 14.00 -7.46 19.34
N TYR A 884 14.15 -7.77 18.05
CA TYR A 884 15.20 -8.68 17.58
C TYR A 884 16.60 -8.22 17.98
N TYR A 885 16.81 -6.91 18.13
CA TYR A 885 18.08 -6.33 18.60
C TYR A 885 18.39 -6.60 20.09
N ARG A 886 17.50 -7.27 20.83
CA ARG A 886 17.72 -7.67 22.24
C ARG A 886 18.15 -9.12 22.41
N VAL A 887 18.13 -9.92 21.34
CA VAL A 887 18.57 -11.31 21.41
C VAL A 887 20.04 -11.44 20.98
N ALA A 888 20.75 -12.43 21.52
CA ALA A 888 22.18 -12.62 21.27
C ALA A 888 22.49 -12.81 19.77
N GLU A 889 21.60 -13.47 19.04
CA GLU A 889 21.73 -13.75 17.62
C GLU A 889 21.84 -12.48 16.76
N TYR A 890 21.34 -11.33 17.25
CA TYR A 890 21.53 -10.04 16.58
C TYR A 890 22.96 -9.52 16.73
N GLU A 891 23.52 -9.57 17.93
CA GLU A 891 24.89 -9.12 18.18
C GLU A 891 25.90 -10.02 17.46
N GLU A 892 25.64 -11.33 17.43
CA GLU A 892 26.40 -12.31 16.64
C GLU A 892 26.37 -11.97 15.16
N ALA A 893 25.19 -11.69 14.60
CA ALA A 893 25.05 -11.31 13.19
C ALA A 893 25.77 -10.00 12.84
N VAL A 894 25.69 -8.97 13.69
CA VAL A 894 26.42 -7.71 13.48
C VAL A 894 27.93 -7.94 13.51
N THR A 895 28.41 -8.73 14.47
CA THR A 895 29.83 -9.07 14.62
C THR A 895 30.33 -9.84 13.40
N GLN A 896 29.59 -10.86 12.97
CA GLN A 896 29.92 -11.65 11.78
C GLN A 896 30.00 -10.79 10.52
N LEU A 897 29.00 -9.93 10.28
CA LEU A 897 28.98 -9.05 9.10
C LEU A 897 30.11 -8.03 9.14
N ARG A 898 30.46 -7.49 10.32
CA ARG A 898 31.63 -6.62 10.48
C ARG A 898 32.90 -7.36 10.08
N ASP A 899 33.12 -8.55 10.62
CA ASP A 899 34.34 -9.32 10.38
C ASP A 899 34.48 -9.71 8.91
N GLN A 900 33.36 -10.01 8.24
CA GLN A 900 33.32 -10.24 6.79
C GLN A 900 33.72 -8.99 5.99
N LEU A 901 33.21 -7.81 6.38
CA LEU A 901 33.52 -6.54 5.72
C LEU A 901 34.95 -6.05 5.96
N GLU A 902 35.61 -6.49 7.04
CA GLU A 902 37.01 -6.18 7.35
C GLU A 902 38.01 -7.06 6.57
N GLN A 903 37.60 -8.27 6.17
CA GLN A 903 38.43 -9.19 5.40
C GLN A 903 38.48 -8.85 3.90
N GLU A 904 37.60 -7.96 3.42
CA GLU A 904 37.50 -7.47 2.04
C GLU A 904 38.08 -6.05 1.90
#